data_AF-A0A5P6PB60-F1
#
_entry.id   AF-A0A5P6PB60-F1
#
_cell.length_a   1.000
_cell.length_b   1.000
_cell.length_c   1.000
_cell.angle_alpha   90.00
_cell.angle_beta   90.00
_cell.angle_gamma   90.00
#
_symmetry.space_group_name_H-M   'P 1'
#
loop_
_entity.id
_entity.type
_entity.pdbx_description
1 polymer ?
#
loop_
_entity_poly.entity_id
_entity_poly.type
_entity_poly.pdbx_seq_one_letter_code
_entity_poly.pdbx_strand_id
1 'polypeptide(L)'
;MASSVAVSATNNADIDGLLSGVKWSGTISYSFPDSPSDYINPYSGGSSEPTTSGFASAPSQMQSAINYAIALILGYTNASFQYNGTGSADVMIAQSPSANPTSYAYYPGNYAAGGDVWFGTHYDYSQAKLGNYYFTTALHELGHALGLKHSQETGGPANVAVPSAHDDSEYTVMSYRSYVGASTSTGYTNEAYGYPQTYMANDILALQTMYGANFTTQSGTTVYTWSPTTGQEFINGVGQLAPGGGAGGSANRIYETVWDGGGVDTYDLSNYTTNLSINLNPGASSLFSSVQLANLGNGFYASGNVYNAYLYNSDVRSYIDNAIGGSGNDTIIGNAIANVLNGGDGNDTITGGGGNDTIIGGSGTDTAVYSGSRANYSVAYNSSSQTFTFTDLRSGSPDGTDVVTGVENFQFADMTVASTTLISQLVPVVIEGVGVTALIQSDNNYFMNPTAGGTGPKLLFHGSPVTWGQFSGWAPIGAEQTSGGYVVAWKVTGADQYNIWNVDSSGDFVSNTLGSLSSSSSALQSIETTFHQDLNGDGTIGIPVSVSSGTIEAYGSIALVQSGNNYFMNPTAGGSGPELLFHGSPVVSGQFSGWTPIGAEQTSGGYVVAWKVTGADQYNIWNVDGSGNFVSNTLGNLSSSSSALQSIETTFHQDLNGDGTIGIPVSASSGTTIEAYGSTALVQSGNNYFLNPTAGGSGPELLFHGSPVVSGQFSGWMPIGVEQISGGYVVAWKAAGTDQYNIWNVDGSGNFASNTLGNLTSTSNALQSMETTFHQDLNGDGTIGVPVSVPSGTTIEAFGSTALVQSGNNYFMNPTAGGTGPELLFNGSPVAAGQFSGWKPIGAEQTSGGYVVAWKVTTADQYNVWNVDSSGNFVSNTLGSLTSASSALQSMETTFHQDLNGDGTIGVRAAASSPNAFYFGDEAPHDSSHSFDNLASSEVRDYLLHFLEVQHLGSFFSA
;
A
#
# COMPACT_ATOMS: atom_id res chain seq x y z
N MET A 1 -36.23 -1.74 43.65
CA MET A 1 -37.20 -2.30 42.71
C MET A 1 -37.52 -1.24 41.69
N ALA A 2 -37.31 -1.58 40.42
CA ALA A 2 -37.71 -0.78 39.28
C ALA A 2 -39.23 -0.59 39.28
N SER A 3 -39.71 0.40 38.54
CA SER A 3 -41.15 0.64 38.36
C SER A 3 -41.54 0.48 36.91
N SER A 4 -42.70 -0.12 36.65
CA SER A 4 -43.26 -0.21 35.30
C SER A 4 -43.85 1.14 34.87
N VAL A 5 -43.45 1.60 33.67
CA VAL A 5 -43.88 2.86 33.04
C VAL A 5 -44.29 2.62 31.59
N ALA A 6 -45.13 3.51 31.05
CA ALA A 6 -45.60 3.40 29.67
C ALA A 6 -44.52 3.74 28.64
N VAL A 7 -44.59 3.08 27.48
CA VAL A 7 -43.80 3.37 26.28
C VAL A 7 -44.73 3.98 25.22
N SER A 8 -44.23 4.98 24.49
CA SER A 8 -44.99 5.62 23.40
C SER A 8 -44.67 4.99 22.05
N ALA A 9 -45.57 5.15 21.07
CA ALA A 9 -45.33 4.70 19.69
C ALA A 9 -44.24 5.54 19.02
N THR A 10 -43.49 4.89 18.12
CA THR A 10 -42.36 5.45 17.36
C THR A 10 -42.75 5.85 15.93
N ASN A 11 -43.89 5.36 15.42
CA ASN A 11 -44.29 5.40 14.01
C ASN A 11 -43.39 4.54 13.09
N ASN A 12 -42.59 3.64 13.65
CA ASN A 12 -41.94 2.57 12.90
C ASN A 12 -42.68 1.27 13.20
N ALA A 13 -43.32 0.67 12.20
CA ALA A 13 -44.14 -0.53 12.39
C ALA A 13 -43.33 -1.77 12.81
N ASP A 14 -42.06 -1.87 12.38
CA ASP A 14 -41.16 -2.96 12.79
C ASP A 14 -40.86 -2.90 14.30
N ILE A 15 -40.78 -1.70 14.85
CA ILE A 15 -40.47 -1.47 16.27
C ILE A 15 -41.74 -1.41 17.11
N ASP A 16 -42.75 -0.66 16.69
CA ASP A 16 -44.04 -0.59 17.39
C ASP A 16 -44.75 -1.96 17.42
N GLY A 17 -44.48 -2.81 16.42
CA GLY A 17 -44.88 -4.21 16.38
C GLY A 17 -44.20 -5.10 17.43
N LEU A 18 -43.12 -4.65 18.07
CA LEU A 18 -42.42 -5.36 19.14
C LEU A 18 -42.62 -4.75 20.52
N LEU A 19 -43.13 -3.52 20.65
CA LEU A 19 -43.33 -2.90 21.96
C LEU A 19 -44.62 -3.41 22.63
N SER A 20 -44.54 -3.91 23.86
CA SER A 20 -45.71 -4.30 24.68
C SER A 20 -46.51 -3.09 25.17
N GLY A 21 -45.90 -1.90 25.20
CA GLY A 21 -46.47 -0.64 25.72
C GLY A 21 -46.04 -0.30 27.13
N VAL A 22 -45.28 -1.17 27.80
CA VAL A 22 -44.68 -0.93 29.12
C VAL A 22 -43.21 -1.32 29.13
N LYS A 23 -42.44 -0.66 30.01
CA LYS A 23 -41.03 -0.96 30.28
C LYS A 23 -40.70 -0.73 31.75
N TRP A 24 -39.55 -1.22 32.18
CA TRP A 24 -38.99 -0.84 33.48
C TRP A 24 -38.36 0.56 33.48
N SER A 25 -38.41 1.22 34.64
CA SER A 25 -37.71 2.48 34.94
C SER A 25 -36.97 2.35 36.28
N GLY A 26 -35.68 2.72 36.28
CA GLY A 26 -34.74 2.49 37.38
C GLY A 26 -33.86 1.25 37.16
N THR A 27 -33.07 0.90 38.17
CA THR A 27 -32.24 -0.33 38.16
C THR A 27 -33.14 -1.56 38.30
N ILE A 28 -33.06 -2.44 37.30
CA ILE A 28 -33.80 -3.70 37.19
C ILE A 28 -33.03 -4.76 37.98
N SER A 29 -33.57 -5.17 39.12
CA SER A 29 -33.01 -6.31 39.84
C SER A 29 -33.45 -7.62 39.21
N TYR A 30 -32.57 -8.62 39.12
CA TYR A 30 -32.92 -9.98 38.69
C TYR A 30 -32.36 -11.05 39.63
N SER A 31 -33.02 -12.21 39.69
CA SER A 31 -32.61 -13.32 40.54
C SER A 31 -32.98 -14.68 39.95
N PHE A 32 -32.37 -15.74 40.50
CA PHE A 32 -32.71 -17.14 40.23
C PHE A 32 -33.22 -17.79 41.51
N PRO A 33 -34.52 -17.67 41.85
CA PRO A 33 -35.08 -18.28 43.05
C PRO A 33 -34.80 -19.77 43.15
N ASP A 34 -34.59 -20.26 44.37
CA ASP A 34 -34.35 -21.66 44.68
C ASP A 34 -35.45 -22.28 45.55
N SER A 35 -36.40 -21.47 46.01
CA SER A 35 -37.59 -21.90 46.74
C SER A 35 -38.86 -21.14 46.31
N PRO A 36 -40.05 -21.79 46.33
CA PRO A 36 -41.33 -21.09 46.19
C PRO A 36 -41.54 -19.96 47.21
N SER A 37 -40.87 -20.02 48.36
CA SER A 37 -40.95 -19.00 49.41
C SER A 37 -40.29 -17.68 49.07
N ASP A 38 -39.46 -17.63 48.02
CA ASP A 38 -38.76 -16.42 47.59
C ASP A 38 -39.71 -15.43 46.90
N TYR A 39 -40.85 -15.92 46.41
CA TYR A 39 -41.91 -15.13 45.82
C TYR A 39 -42.88 -14.60 46.88
N ILE A 40 -43.42 -13.42 46.62
CA ILE A 40 -44.42 -12.80 47.48
C ILE A 40 -45.71 -13.63 47.53
N ASN A 41 -46.28 -13.77 48.73
CA ASN A 41 -47.54 -14.49 48.96
C ASN A 41 -48.60 -13.52 49.52
N PRO A 42 -49.75 -13.31 48.85
CA PRO A 42 -50.21 -14.02 47.65
C PRO A 42 -49.51 -13.58 46.35
N TYR A 43 -49.20 -14.55 45.50
CA TYR A 43 -48.68 -14.31 44.15
C TYR A 43 -49.84 -13.88 43.24
N SER A 44 -50.05 -12.58 43.12
CA SER A 44 -51.17 -11.99 42.40
C SER A 44 -50.79 -11.58 40.98
N GLY A 45 -51.70 -11.80 40.02
CA GLY A 45 -51.48 -11.49 38.61
C GLY A 45 -50.80 -12.61 37.80
N GLY A 46 -50.48 -13.74 38.42
CA GLY A 46 -49.88 -14.91 37.75
C GLY A 46 -50.80 -16.11 37.54
N SER A 47 -50.26 -17.18 36.96
CA SER A 47 -50.97 -18.38 36.47
C SER A 47 -50.84 -19.59 37.40
N SER A 48 -50.86 -19.35 38.72
CA SER A 48 -50.78 -20.34 39.83
C SER A 48 -49.37 -20.73 40.30
N GLU A 49 -48.31 -20.17 39.73
CA GLU A 49 -46.96 -20.19 40.26
C GLU A 49 -46.83 -19.30 41.50
N PRO A 50 -45.82 -19.49 42.37
CA PRO A 50 -45.02 -20.71 42.52
C PRO A 50 -45.80 -21.81 43.28
N THR A 51 -47.11 -21.67 43.45
CA THR A 51 -47.92 -22.49 44.38
C THR A 51 -48.21 -23.91 43.89
N THR A 52 -47.93 -24.21 42.62
CA THR A 52 -48.02 -25.56 42.05
C THR A 52 -46.85 -26.44 42.49
N SER A 53 -47.14 -27.70 42.88
CA SER A 53 -46.11 -28.70 43.17
C SER A 53 -45.22 -28.93 41.94
N GLY A 54 -43.89 -28.83 42.11
CA GLY A 54 -42.92 -29.05 41.04
C GLY A 54 -42.07 -27.82 40.67
N PHE A 55 -42.17 -26.72 41.41
CA PHE A 55 -41.21 -25.62 41.34
C PHE A 55 -39.76 -26.13 41.42
N ALA A 56 -38.88 -25.55 40.60
CA ALA A 56 -37.43 -25.73 40.69
C ALA A 56 -36.71 -24.44 40.28
N SER A 57 -35.48 -24.26 40.74
CA SER A 57 -34.61 -23.20 40.22
C SER A 57 -34.31 -23.42 38.74
N ALA A 58 -34.04 -22.34 37.99
CA ALA A 58 -33.58 -22.44 36.62
C ALA A 58 -32.29 -23.28 36.51
N PRO A 59 -32.14 -24.21 35.55
CA PRO A 59 -30.92 -24.99 35.38
C PRO A 59 -29.70 -24.09 35.15
N SER A 60 -28.51 -24.51 35.57
CA SER A 60 -27.30 -23.67 35.49
C SER A 60 -26.97 -23.19 34.07
N GLN A 61 -27.20 -24.03 33.05
CA GLN A 61 -27.03 -23.63 31.65
C GLN A 61 -28.02 -22.55 31.22
N MET A 62 -29.24 -22.57 31.75
CA MET A 62 -30.24 -21.53 31.51
C MET A 62 -29.89 -20.24 32.25
N GLN A 63 -29.38 -20.33 33.48
CA GLN A 63 -28.85 -19.16 34.20
C GLN A 63 -27.71 -18.50 33.39
N SER A 64 -26.80 -19.29 32.83
CA SER A 64 -25.73 -18.78 31.96
C SER A 64 -26.28 -18.11 30.69
N ALA A 65 -27.32 -18.68 30.06
CA ALA A 65 -27.97 -18.08 28.89
C ALA A 65 -28.65 -16.74 29.22
N ILE A 66 -29.35 -16.65 30.36
CA ILE A 66 -29.96 -15.40 30.84
C ILE A 66 -28.88 -14.35 31.16
N ASN A 67 -27.79 -14.74 31.83
CA ASN A 67 -26.69 -13.81 32.12
C ASN A 67 -26.03 -13.28 30.84
N TYR A 68 -25.87 -14.13 29.82
CA TYR A 68 -25.40 -13.70 28.51
C TYR A 68 -26.39 -12.75 27.84
N ALA A 69 -27.69 -13.06 27.85
CA ALA A 69 -28.71 -12.17 27.29
C ALA A 69 -28.75 -10.80 28.00
N ILE A 70 -28.58 -10.75 29.33
CA ILE A 70 -28.45 -9.51 30.10
C ILE A 70 -27.18 -8.75 29.67
N ALA A 71 -26.05 -9.43 29.48
CA ALA A 71 -24.81 -8.80 29.01
C ALA A 71 -24.98 -8.19 27.61
N LEU A 72 -25.68 -8.86 26.70
CA LEU A 72 -26.05 -8.29 25.40
C LEU A 72 -26.90 -7.03 25.55
N ILE A 73 -27.94 -7.06 26.37
CA ILE A 73 -28.82 -5.89 26.61
C ILE A 73 -28.04 -4.71 27.20
N LEU A 74 -27.11 -4.96 28.13
CA LEU A 74 -26.19 -3.94 28.66
C LEU A 74 -25.24 -3.41 27.58
N GLY A 75 -24.84 -4.26 26.63
CA GLY A 75 -24.06 -3.86 25.45
C GLY A 75 -24.86 -2.94 24.52
N TYR A 76 -26.14 -3.22 24.30
CA TYR A 76 -26.98 -2.48 23.36
C TYR A 76 -27.58 -1.21 23.96
N THR A 77 -27.84 -1.20 25.27
CA THR A 77 -28.72 -0.20 25.91
C THR A 77 -28.18 0.39 27.20
N ASN A 78 -28.71 1.54 27.61
CA ASN A 78 -28.42 2.16 28.91
C ASN A 78 -29.29 1.58 30.06
N ALA A 79 -29.86 0.38 29.89
CA ALA A 79 -30.53 -0.32 30.98
C ALA A 79 -29.54 -0.58 32.13
N SER A 80 -30.04 -0.61 33.37
CA SER A 80 -29.24 -0.91 34.55
C SER A 80 -29.77 -2.19 35.18
N PHE A 81 -28.90 -3.17 35.40
CA PHE A 81 -29.24 -4.45 36.02
C PHE A 81 -28.51 -4.64 37.36
N GLN A 82 -29.16 -5.33 38.30
CA GLN A 82 -28.57 -5.74 39.57
C GLN A 82 -28.91 -7.20 39.88
N TYR A 83 -27.90 -8.04 40.11
CA TYR A 83 -28.13 -9.43 40.50
C TYR A 83 -28.41 -9.57 42.01
N ASN A 84 -29.49 -10.25 42.37
CA ASN A 84 -29.97 -10.42 43.75
C ASN A 84 -29.83 -11.87 44.27
N GLY A 85 -29.05 -12.73 43.60
CA GLY A 85 -28.88 -14.13 44.03
C GLY A 85 -30.17 -14.92 43.84
N THR A 86 -30.68 -15.52 44.91
CA THR A 86 -31.96 -16.25 44.95
C THR A 86 -33.11 -15.45 45.55
N GLY A 87 -32.84 -14.23 46.05
CA GLY A 87 -33.84 -13.40 46.72
C GLY A 87 -34.83 -12.72 45.78
N SER A 88 -35.78 -11.98 46.34
CA SER A 88 -36.76 -11.20 45.56
C SER A 88 -36.09 -10.16 44.67
N ALA A 89 -36.62 -10.01 43.45
CA ALA A 89 -36.12 -9.11 42.42
C ALA A 89 -37.28 -8.63 41.51
N ASP A 90 -36.99 -7.70 40.61
CA ASP A 90 -37.95 -7.19 39.62
C ASP A 90 -38.19 -8.22 38.49
N VAL A 91 -37.18 -9.02 38.17
CA VAL A 91 -37.25 -10.13 37.19
C VAL A 91 -36.77 -11.40 37.89
N MET A 92 -37.69 -12.29 38.26
CA MET A 92 -37.34 -13.57 38.88
C MET A 92 -37.48 -14.72 37.88
N ILE A 93 -36.43 -15.54 37.75
CA ILE A 93 -36.37 -16.60 36.74
C ILE A 93 -36.33 -17.98 37.41
N ALA A 94 -37.33 -18.83 37.13
CA ALA A 94 -37.42 -20.17 37.70
C ALA A 94 -38.14 -21.17 36.78
N GLN A 95 -38.27 -22.42 37.22
CA GLN A 95 -39.03 -23.47 36.53
C GLN A 95 -40.33 -23.79 37.24
N SER A 96 -41.38 -24.04 36.45
CA SER A 96 -42.66 -24.53 36.95
C SER A 96 -43.39 -25.39 35.90
N PRO A 97 -43.97 -26.54 36.29
CA PRO A 97 -44.83 -27.31 35.39
C PRO A 97 -46.07 -26.57 34.90
N SER A 98 -46.49 -25.50 35.57
CA SER A 98 -47.59 -24.64 35.14
C SER A 98 -47.25 -23.83 33.87
N ALA A 99 -45.97 -23.67 33.53
CA ALA A 99 -45.50 -23.06 32.29
C ALA A 99 -45.39 -24.02 31.09
N ASN A 100 -45.82 -25.27 31.24
CA ASN A 100 -45.86 -26.22 30.13
C ASN A 100 -46.91 -25.80 29.07
N PRO A 101 -46.66 -26.09 27.77
CA PRO A 101 -45.62 -26.99 27.25
C PRO A 101 -44.24 -26.36 27.04
N THR A 102 -44.08 -25.05 27.08
CA THR A 102 -42.81 -24.37 26.77
C THR A 102 -42.33 -23.53 27.96
N SER A 103 -42.62 -22.24 27.92
CA SER A 103 -42.20 -21.18 28.84
C SER A 103 -43.10 -19.97 28.58
N TYR A 104 -43.09 -19.03 29.52
CA TYR A 104 -43.63 -17.70 29.29
C TYR A 104 -43.01 -16.71 30.30
N ALA A 105 -43.17 -15.42 30.04
CA ALA A 105 -42.83 -14.36 30.98
C ALA A 105 -43.94 -13.33 31.12
N TYR A 106 -43.96 -12.62 32.25
CA TYR A 106 -44.85 -11.49 32.46
C TYR A 106 -44.17 -10.18 32.06
N TYR A 107 -44.91 -9.32 31.38
CA TYR A 107 -44.45 -7.97 31.06
C TYR A 107 -44.08 -7.16 32.33
N PRO A 108 -43.26 -6.10 32.18
CA PRO A 108 -42.97 -5.15 33.26
C PRO A 108 -44.23 -4.67 33.98
N GLY A 109 -44.32 -4.89 35.29
CA GLY A 109 -45.55 -4.66 36.03
C GLY A 109 -45.33 -4.31 37.50
N ASN A 110 -46.14 -3.39 38.03
CA ASN A 110 -46.14 -3.04 39.46
C ASN A 110 -47.05 -4.00 40.26
N TYR A 111 -46.87 -5.31 40.07
CA TYR A 111 -47.61 -6.40 40.71
C TYR A 111 -46.69 -7.61 40.92
N ALA A 112 -47.11 -8.56 41.76
CA ALA A 112 -46.25 -9.65 42.25
C ALA A 112 -45.57 -10.48 41.16
N ALA A 113 -46.28 -10.78 40.07
CA ALA A 113 -45.76 -11.58 38.96
C ALA A 113 -45.03 -10.75 37.88
N GLY A 114 -45.05 -9.42 37.96
CA GLY A 114 -44.53 -8.56 36.88
C GLY A 114 -43.04 -8.77 36.68
N GLY A 115 -42.62 -9.06 35.44
CA GLY A 115 -41.23 -9.35 35.09
C GLY A 115 -40.79 -10.80 35.30
N ASP A 116 -41.58 -11.64 35.98
CA ASP A 116 -41.16 -13.03 36.24
C ASP A 116 -41.13 -13.87 34.97
N VAL A 117 -40.13 -14.74 34.88
CA VAL A 117 -39.89 -15.67 33.77
C VAL A 117 -40.03 -17.10 34.28
N TRP A 118 -40.90 -17.88 33.63
CA TRP A 118 -41.16 -19.27 33.99
C TRP A 118 -40.82 -20.21 32.84
N PHE A 119 -39.82 -21.07 33.05
CA PHE A 119 -39.53 -22.18 32.15
C PHE A 119 -40.34 -23.41 32.54
N GLY A 120 -41.00 -24.04 31.56
CA GLY A 120 -41.68 -25.30 31.74
C GLY A 120 -40.73 -26.45 32.06
N THR A 121 -41.31 -27.61 32.35
CA THR A 121 -40.59 -28.86 32.64
C THR A 121 -40.76 -29.90 31.54
N HIS A 122 -41.47 -29.58 30.46
CA HIS A 122 -41.64 -30.46 29.31
C HIS A 122 -40.35 -30.56 28.46
N TYR A 123 -39.61 -29.46 28.35
CA TYR A 123 -38.31 -29.39 27.67
C TYR A 123 -37.14 -29.46 28.67
N ASP A 124 -36.02 -30.05 28.23
CA ASP A 124 -34.79 -30.14 29.03
C ASP A 124 -33.93 -28.88 28.84
N TYR A 125 -34.27 -27.82 29.56
CA TYR A 125 -33.55 -26.55 29.53
C TYR A 125 -32.12 -26.60 30.10
N SER A 126 -31.68 -27.73 30.68
CA SER A 126 -30.26 -27.94 31.01
C SER A 126 -29.36 -28.10 29.78
N GLN A 127 -29.97 -28.25 28.60
CA GLN A 127 -29.27 -28.36 27.31
C GLN A 127 -29.03 -27.01 26.62
N ALA A 128 -29.34 -25.88 27.28
CA ALA A 128 -29.13 -24.55 26.72
C ALA A 128 -27.66 -24.33 26.31
N LYS A 129 -27.47 -23.99 25.03
CA LYS A 129 -26.18 -23.67 24.41
C LYS A 129 -26.40 -22.68 23.27
N LEU A 130 -25.46 -21.75 23.07
CA LEU A 130 -25.53 -20.74 22.02
C LEU A 130 -25.93 -21.35 20.67
N GLY A 131 -26.92 -20.72 20.03
CA GLY A 131 -27.46 -21.11 18.72
C GLY A 131 -28.54 -22.19 18.73
N ASN A 132 -28.89 -22.80 19.88
CA ASN A 132 -29.98 -23.77 19.96
C ASN A 132 -31.30 -23.18 20.49
N TYR A 133 -32.40 -23.91 20.29
CA TYR A 133 -33.75 -23.51 20.69
C TYR A 133 -33.85 -23.08 22.17
N TYR A 134 -33.24 -23.86 23.07
CA TYR A 134 -33.30 -23.59 24.51
C TYR A 134 -32.62 -22.26 24.84
N PHE A 135 -31.49 -21.95 24.20
CA PHE A 135 -30.78 -20.70 24.40
C PHE A 135 -31.58 -19.51 23.86
N THR A 136 -32.11 -19.59 22.63
CA THR A 136 -32.95 -18.53 22.07
C THR A 136 -34.23 -18.31 22.88
N THR A 137 -34.77 -19.36 23.53
CA THR A 137 -35.88 -19.20 24.47
C THR A 137 -35.49 -18.28 25.65
N ALA A 138 -34.24 -18.31 26.12
CA ALA A 138 -33.78 -17.39 27.17
C ALA A 138 -33.82 -15.92 26.71
N LEU A 139 -33.41 -15.64 25.46
CA LEU A 139 -33.50 -14.31 24.87
C LEU A 139 -34.96 -13.87 24.73
N HIS A 140 -35.80 -14.77 24.21
CA HIS A 140 -37.21 -14.52 23.98
C HIS A 140 -37.96 -14.13 25.28
N GLU A 141 -37.86 -14.97 26.31
CA GLU A 141 -38.60 -14.74 27.55
C GLU A 141 -38.06 -13.54 28.35
N LEU A 142 -36.74 -13.31 28.31
CA LEU A 142 -36.17 -12.10 28.90
C LEU A 142 -36.63 -10.85 28.14
N GLY A 143 -36.76 -10.91 26.81
CA GLY A 143 -37.35 -9.86 25.98
C GLY A 143 -38.74 -9.47 26.47
N HIS A 144 -39.60 -10.45 26.74
CA HIS A 144 -40.92 -10.23 27.35
C HIS A 144 -40.85 -9.58 28.73
N ALA A 145 -39.99 -10.07 29.63
CA ALA A 145 -39.79 -9.50 30.96
C ALA A 145 -39.30 -8.03 30.93
N LEU A 146 -38.74 -7.59 29.81
CA LEU A 146 -38.31 -6.20 29.56
C LEU A 146 -39.30 -5.38 28.74
N GLY A 147 -40.36 -6.00 28.21
CA GLY A 147 -41.46 -5.29 27.54
C GLY A 147 -41.51 -5.44 26.03
N LEU A 148 -40.80 -6.41 25.43
CA LEU A 148 -41.02 -6.82 24.04
C LEU A 148 -42.21 -7.76 23.95
N LYS A 149 -43.08 -7.64 22.95
CA LYS A 149 -44.19 -8.57 22.67
C LYS A 149 -43.87 -9.44 21.46
N HIS A 150 -44.67 -10.48 21.24
CA HIS A 150 -44.56 -11.29 20.02
C HIS A 150 -44.80 -10.44 18.77
N SER A 151 -44.02 -10.70 17.72
CA SER A 151 -44.06 -9.94 16.47
C SER A 151 -45.38 -10.09 15.71
N GLN A 152 -46.02 -11.26 15.77
CA GLN A 152 -47.28 -11.54 15.08
C GLN A 152 -48.52 -10.94 15.75
N GLU A 153 -48.42 -10.52 17.00
CA GLU A 153 -49.56 -10.06 17.79
C GLU A 153 -49.86 -8.59 17.53
N THR A 154 -51.13 -8.22 17.37
CA THR A 154 -51.54 -6.82 17.43
C THR A 154 -51.65 -6.37 18.88
N GLY A 155 -51.12 -5.19 19.20
CA GLY A 155 -51.17 -4.64 20.56
C GLY A 155 -50.12 -3.57 20.75
N GLY A 156 -49.76 -3.28 22.00
CA GLY A 156 -48.74 -2.27 22.29
C GLY A 156 -49.19 -0.84 22.04
N PRO A 157 -48.26 0.12 22.01
CA PRO A 157 -48.59 1.54 21.99
C PRO A 157 -49.21 2.02 20.68
N ALA A 158 -48.95 1.32 19.55
CA ALA A 158 -49.54 1.62 18.24
C ALA A 158 -50.65 0.64 17.82
N ASN A 159 -50.91 -0.42 18.61
CA ASN A 159 -51.87 -1.47 18.26
C ASN A 159 -51.60 -2.14 16.90
N VAL A 160 -50.33 -2.45 16.62
CA VAL A 160 -49.87 -3.08 15.36
C VAL A 160 -49.05 -4.33 15.63
N ALA A 161 -48.92 -5.18 14.62
CA ALA A 161 -47.96 -6.28 14.54
C ALA A 161 -46.75 -5.84 13.69
N VAL A 162 -45.64 -6.57 13.78
CA VAL A 162 -44.51 -6.40 12.86
C VAL A 162 -44.99 -6.71 11.43
N PRO A 163 -44.58 -5.93 10.41
CA PRO A 163 -44.87 -6.23 9.02
C PRO A 163 -44.53 -7.69 8.67
N SER A 164 -45.42 -8.36 7.91
CA SER A 164 -45.26 -9.79 7.64
C SER A 164 -43.96 -10.17 6.91
N ALA A 165 -43.34 -9.21 6.20
CA ALA A 165 -42.06 -9.41 5.53
C ALA A 165 -40.86 -9.45 6.49
N HIS A 166 -41.03 -8.94 7.72
CA HIS A 166 -40.01 -8.90 8.77
C HIS A 166 -40.46 -9.68 10.04
N ASP A 167 -41.51 -10.49 9.93
CA ASP A 167 -42.03 -11.30 11.04
C ASP A 167 -41.46 -12.73 10.95
N ASP A 168 -40.17 -12.86 11.22
CA ASP A 168 -39.47 -14.13 11.42
C ASP A 168 -38.19 -13.97 12.26
N SER A 169 -37.48 -15.09 12.45
CA SER A 169 -36.28 -15.16 13.29
C SER A 169 -35.09 -14.35 12.76
N GLU A 170 -35.08 -13.88 11.50
CA GLU A 170 -33.98 -13.08 10.96
C GLU A 170 -34.03 -11.64 11.49
N TYR A 171 -35.22 -11.15 11.83
CA TYR A 171 -35.42 -9.79 12.29
C TYR A 171 -35.65 -9.69 13.80
N THR A 172 -36.26 -10.72 14.42
CA THR A 172 -36.61 -10.69 15.84
C THR A 172 -36.69 -12.09 16.45
N VAL A 173 -36.08 -12.26 17.62
CA VAL A 173 -36.23 -13.48 18.45
C VAL A 173 -37.64 -13.61 19.01
N MET A 174 -38.47 -12.57 18.94
CA MET A 174 -39.85 -12.56 19.43
C MET A 174 -40.85 -13.20 18.45
N SER A 175 -40.42 -13.55 17.23
CA SER A 175 -41.28 -14.21 16.25
C SER A 175 -41.38 -15.71 16.47
N TYR A 176 -42.57 -16.27 16.33
CA TYR A 176 -42.76 -17.73 16.31
C TYR A 176 -42.42 -18.37 14.95
N ARG A 177 -41.95 -17.58 13.99
CA ARG A 177 -41.63 -18.06 12.63
C ARG A 177 -40.14 -18.23 12.46
N SER A 178 -39.76 -19.39 11.91
CA SER A 178 -38.40 -19.63 11.45
C SER A 178 -38.03 -18.72 10.28
N TYR A 179 -38.94 -18.60 9.31
CA TYR A 179 -38.80 -17.84 8.07
C TYR A 179 -40.12 -17.15 7.72
N VAL A 180 -40.08 -16.10 6.88
CA VAL A 180 -41.27 -15.39 6.40
C VAL A 180 -42.34 -16.35 5.86
N GLY A 181 -43.54 -16.28 6.45
CA GLY A 181 -44.68 -17.12 6.07
C GLY A 181 -44.74 -18.50 6.73
N ALA A 182 -43.78 -18.84 7.60
CA ALA A 182 -43.88 -20.04 8.44
C ALA A 182 -45.09 -20.00 9.37
N SER A 183 -45.46 -21.16 9.91
CA SER A 183 -46.60 -21.31 10.84
C SER A 183 -46.24 -20.80 12.23
N THR A 184 -47.14 -20.04 12.85
CA THR A 184 -47.04 -19.62 14.26
C THR A 184 -47.59 -20.64 15.25
N SER A 185 -48.20 -21.72 14.77
CA SER A 185 -48.91 -22.70 15.62
C SER A 185 -48.20 -24.04 15.74
N THR A 186 -47.26 -24.32 14.85
CA THR A 186 -46.48 -25.59 14.84
C THR A 186 -45.08 -25.42 15.42
N GLY A 187 -44.71 -24.19 15.80
CA GLY A 187 -43.38 -23.84 16.30
C GLY A 187 -42.31 -23.76 15.20
N TYR A 188 -41.07 -23.54 15.63
CA TYR A 188 -39.90 -23.45 14.75
C TYR A 188 -39.58 -24.78 14.05
N THR A 189 -38.99 -24.66 12.86
CA THR A 189 -38.52 -25.79 12.05
C THR A 189 -37.01 -25.83 11.85
N ASN A 190 -36.27 -24.97 12.56
CA ASN A 190 -34.83 -24.81 12.43
C ASN A 190 -34.09 -26.10 12.81
N GLU A 191 -32.89 -26.29 12.25
CA GLU A 191 -31.97 -27.34 12.71
C GLU A 191 -31.49 -27.08 14.15
N ALA A 192 -30.82 -28.07 14.76
CA ALA A 192 -30.46 -28.07 16.18
C ALA A 192 -29.74 -26.80 16.68
N TYR A 193 -28.90 -26.18 15.85
CA TYR A 193 -28.16 -24.96 16.17
C TYR A 193 -28.41 -23.83 15.16
N GLY A 194 -29.53 -23.89 14.43
CA GLY A 194 -29.92 -22.89 13.44
C GLY A 194 -30.75 -21.74 14.04
N TYR A 195 -30.55 -21.37 15.30
CA TYR A 195 -31.32 -20.32 15.97
C TYR A 195 -30.46 -19.07 16.24
N PRO A 196 -31.09 -17.88 16.38
CA PRO A 196 -30.41 -16.65 16.73
C PRO A 196 -29.54 -16.77 17.98
N GLN A 197 -28.32 -16.26 17.88
CA GLN A 197 -27.29 -16.31 18.92
C GLN A 197 -27.27 -15.03 19.75
N THR A 198 -27.73 -13.93 19.16
CA THR A 198 -27.98 -12.65 19.82
C THR A 198 -29.43 -12.19 19.60
N TYR A 199 -29.81 -11.07 20.21
CA TYR A 199 -31.02 -10.35 19.79
C TYR A 199 -30.81 -9.81 18.38
N MET A 200 -31.85 -9.88 17.54
CA MET A 200 -31.74 -9.50 16.13
C MET A 200 -32.01 -8.00 15.92
N ALA A 201 -31.79 -7.49 14.72
CA ALA A 201 -31.78 -6.04 14.46
C ALA A 201 -33.04 -5.29 14.95
N ASN A 202 -34.26 -5.84 14.79
CA ASN A 202 -35.46 -5.18 15.30
C ASN A 202 -35.54 -5.23 16.84
N ASP A 203 -35.08 -6.32 17.47
CA ASP A 203 -35.03 -6.46 18.93
C ASP A 203 -34.10 -5.42 19.54
N ILE A 204 -32.89 -5.27 18.98
CA ILE A 204 -31.89 -4.31 19.44
C ILE A 204 -32.48 -2.90 19.38
N LEU A 205 -33.04 -2.49 18.24
CA LEU A 205 -33.62 -1.15 18.10
C LEU A 205 -34.85 -0.94 19.01
N ALA A 206 -35.67 -1.96 19.24
CA ALA A 206 -36.80 -1.88 20.16
C ALA A 206 -36.34 -1.74 21.63
N LEU A 207 -35.32 -2.50 22.04
CA LEU A 207 -34.70 -2.38 23.36
C LEU A 207 -34.05 -1.00 23.53
N GLN A 208 -33.32 -0.51 22.53
CA GLN A 208 -32.74 0.85 22.53
C GLN A 208 -33.81 1.94 22.57
N THR A 209 -34.95 1.74 21.91
CA THR A 209 -36.10 2.65 22.01
C THR A 209 -36.62 2.73 23.45
N MET A 210 -36.68 1.59 24.15
CA MET A 210 -37.13 1.56 25.54
C MET A 210 -36.08 2.10 26.51
N TYR A 211 -34.80 1.79 26.33
CA TYR A 211 -33.77 1.97 27.36
C TYR A 211 -32.66 2.95 26.97
N GLY A 212 -32.69 3.50 25.76
CA GLY A 212 -31.64 4.30 25.15
C GLY A 212 -30.47 3.44 24.67
N ALA A 213 -29.83 3.80 23.55
CA ALA A 213 -28.65 3.09 23.05
C ALA A 213 -27.39 3.36 23.87
N ASN A 214 -26.60 2.30 24.08
CA ASN A 214 -25.30 2.38 24.74
C ASN A 214 -24.17 2.50 23.70
N PHE A 215 -23.65 3.72 23.57
CA PHE A 215 -22.54 4.03 22.67
C PHE A 215 -21.15 3.88 23.33
N THR A 216 -21.06 3.31 24.53
CA THR A 216 -19.75 3.01 25.16
C THR A 216 -19.30 1.58 24.88
N THR A 217 -20.19 0.74 24.36
CA THR A 217 -19.88 -0.65 23.99
C THR A 217 -19.00 -0.63 22.75
N GLN A 218 -17.81 -1.24 22.84
CA GLN A 218 -16.85 -1.32 21.75
C GLN A 218 -16.50 0.02 21.09
N SER A 219 -16.63 1.13 21.83
CA SER A 219 -16.58 2.50 21.29
C SER A 219 -15.20 3.00 20.80
N GLY A 220 -14.25 2.09 20.55
CA GLY A 220 -12.89 2.35 20.08
C GLY A 220 -12.64 1.64 18.76
N THR A 221 -11.39 1.44 18.36
CA THR A 221 -11.11 0.62 17.16
C THR A 221 -11.40 -0.84 17.46
N THR A 222 -12.36 -1.43 16.75
CA THR A 222 -12.79 -2.81 16.98
C THR A 222 -12.61 -3.69 15.75
N VAL A 223 -11.93 -4.83 15.91
CA VAL A 223 -11.78 -5.84 14.87
C VAL A 223 -12.63 -7.05 15.21
N TYR A 224 -13.57 -7.37 14.32
CA TYR A 224 -14.43 -8.54 14.39
C TYR A 224 -13.92 -9.62 13.43
N THR A 225 -13.75 -10.83 13.93
CA THR A 225 -13.38 -12.01 13.13
C THR A 225 -14.22 -13.21 13.54
N TRP A 226 -14.39 -14.18 12.63
CA TRP A 226 -15.12 -15.41 12.92
C TRP A 226 -14.32 -16.63 12.50
N SER A 227 -14.41 -17.70 13.28
CA SER A 227 -13.81 -19.00 12.91
C SER A 227 -14.63 -19.70 11.82
N PRO A 228 -14.04 -20.05 10.66
CA PRO A 228 -14.73 -20.81 9.61
C PRO A 228 -15.10 -22.25 10.04
N THR A 229 -14.50 -22.75 11.13
CA THR A 229 -14.65 -24.14 11.59
C THR A 229 -15.58 -24.31 12.79
N THR A 230 -15.69 -23.29 13.62
CA THR A 230 -16.48 -23.33 14.86
C THR A 230 -17.59 -22.27 14.93
N GLY A 231 -17.58 -21.27 14.04
CA GLY A 231 -18.55 -20.17 14.03
C GLY A 231 -18.39 -19.22 15.22
N GLN A 232 -17.30 -19.36 15.98
CA GLN A 232 -17.00 -18.50 17.13
C GLN A 232 -16.55 -17.12 16.64
N GLU A 233 -17.19 -16.07 17.16
CA GLU A 233 -16.78 -14.68 17.02
C GLU A 233 -15.57 -14.38 17.92
N PHE A 234 -14.69 -13.50 17.45
CA PHE A 234 -13.63 -12.89 18.24
C PHE A 234 -13.70 -11.38 18.05
N ILE A 235 -13.60 -10.65 19.16
CA ILE A 235 -13.54 -9.20 19.17
C ILE A 235 -12.18 -8.79 19.70
N ASN A 236 -11.40 -8.07 18.88
CA ASN A 236 -10.00 -7.74 19.17
C ASN A 236 -9.16 -8.96 19.57
N GLY A 237 -9.38 -10.08 18.87
CA GLY A 237 -8.72 -11.37 19.13
C GLY A 237 -9.22 -12.12 20.37
N VAL A 238 -10.15 -11.56 21.15
CA VAL A 238 -10.76 -12.21 22.33
C VAL A 238 -11.97 -13.02 21.88
N GLY A 239 -11.88 -14.34 22.02
CA GLY A 239 -12.95 -15.25 21.62
C GLY A 239 -14.20 -15.13 22.49
N GLN A 240 -15.34 -14.99 21.84
CA GLN A 240 -16.67 -14.97 22.46
C GLN A 240 -17.21 -16.39 22.67
N LEU A 241 -18.44 -16.52 23.16
CA LEU A 241 -19.06 -17.84 23.33
C LEU A 241 -19.22 -18.51 21.95
N ALA A 242 -18.77 -19.77 21.82
CA ALA A 242 -18.88 -20.49 20.56
C ALA A 242 -20.25 -21.20 20.41
N PRO A 243 -20.85 -21.20 19.20
CA PRO A 243 -22.08 -21.95 18.92
C PRO A 243 -21.93 -23.44 19.27
N GLY A 244 -22.91 -23.98 20.01
CA GLY A 244 -22.86 -25.34 20.56
C GLY A 244 -21.62 -25.68 21.42
N GLY A 245 -20.84 -24.70 21.83
CA GLY A 245 -19.56 -24.86 22.51
C GLY A 245 -18.39 -25.22 21.57
N GLY A 246 -18.47 -24.84 20.29
CA GLY A 246 -17.42 -25.06 19.30
C GLY A 246 -17.33 -26.50 18.79
N ALA A 247 -18.41 -27.27 18.92
CA ALA A 247 -18.44 -28.68 18.54
C ALA A 247 -18.38 -28.94 17.02
N GLY A 248 -18.53 -27.89 16.19
CA GLY A 248 -18.56 -27.99 14.73
C GLY A 248 -19.84 -28.63 14.18
N GLY A 249 -19.85 -28.97 12.88
CA GLY A 249 -21.00 -29.57 12.22
C GLY A 249 -22.20 -28.62 12.17
N SER A 250 -23.38 -29.03 12.65
CA SER A 250 -24.51 -28.10 12.80
C SER A 250 -24.23 -27.02 13.84
N ALA A 251 -23.31 -27.21 14.78
CA ALA A 251 -22.86 -26.18 15.73
C ALA A 251 -21.78 -25.24 15.15
N ASN A 252 -21.60 -25.21 13.83
CA ASN A 252 -20.76 -24.23 13.12
C ASN A 252 -21.64 -23.19 12.40
N ARG A 253 -22.80 -22.80 12.96
CA ARG A 253 -23.62 -21.73 12.37
C ARG A 253 -23.20 -20.39 12.95
N ILE A 254 -23.31 -19.35 12.14
CA ILE A 254 -23.25 -17.96 12.58
C ILE A 254 -24.63 -17.37 12.26
N TYR A 255 -25.30 -16.85 13.28
CA TYR A 255 -26.64 -16.28 13.14
C TYR A 255 -26.86 -15.22 14.23
N GLU A 256 -26.31 -14.04 14.01
CA GLU A 256 -26.25 -12.98 15.01
C GLU A 256 -26.24 -11.58 14.39
N THR A 257 -26.63 -10.60 15.20
CA THR A 257 -26.50 -9.18 14.87
C THR A 257 -25.40 -8.52 15.70
N VAL A 258 -24.54 -7.73 15.04
CA VAL A 258 -23.48 -6.93 15.66
C VAL A 258 -23.99 -5.53 16.01
N TRP A 259 -23.68 -5.07 17.21
CA TRP A 259 -23.82 -3.69 17.65
C TRP A 259 -22.45 -3.17 18.08
N ASP A 260 -22.06 -2.03 17.52
CA ASP A 260 -20.91 -1.24 17.95
C ASP A 260 -21.37 0.17 18.38
N GLY A 261 -20.78 0.70 19.44
CA GLY A 261 -21.08 2.00 20.01
C GLY A 261 -20.27 3.16 19.41
N GLY A 262 -19.27 2.89 18.58
CA GLY A 262 -18.44 3.93 17.95
C GLY A 262 -17.01 3.48 17.68
N GLY A 263 -16.29 4.27 16.90
CA GLY A 263 -14.87 4.06 16.70
C GLY A 263 -14.56 3.84 15.23
N VAL A 264 -13.61 2.95 14.96
CA VAL A 264 -13.24 2.57 13.60
C VAL A 264 -13.22 1.06 13.55
N ASP A 265 -14.24 0.48 12.95
CA ASP A 265 -14.56 -0.93 13.13
C ASP A 265 -14.32 -1.71 11.86
N THR A 266 -13.78 -2.93 11.98
CA THR A 266 -13.36 -3.73 10.84
C THR A 266 -13.92 -5.14 10.93
N TYR A 267 -14.60 -5.56 9.88
CA TYR A 267 -14.82 -6.98 9.62
C TYR A 267 -13.59 -7.54 8.93
N ASP A 268 -12.80 -8.34 9.64
CA ASP A 268 -11.66 -9.05 9.08
C ASP A 268 -12.06 -10.51 8.80
N LEU A 269 -12.24 -10.81 7.52
CA LEU A 269 -12.66 -12.10 7.00
C LEU A 269 -11.54 -12.76 6.18
N SER A 270 -10.29 -12.32 6.34
CA SER A 270 -9.11 -12.83 5.63
C SER A 270 -8.86 -14.33 5.83
N ASN A 271 -9.42 -14.91 6.88
CA ASN A 271 -9.32 -16.34 7.17
C ASN A 271 -10.31 -17.21 6.38
N TYR A 272 -11.21 -16.61 5.58
CA TYR A 272 -12.15 -17.31 4.71
C TYR A 272 -11.57 -17.57 3.31
N THR A 273 -11.99 -18.69 2.73
CA THR A 273 -11.64 -19.10 1.35
C THR A 273 -12.86 -19.25 0.44
N THR A 274 -14.04 -18.93 0.98
CA THR A 274 -15.32 -18.90 0.27
C THR A 274 -15.52 -17.54 -0.37
N ASN A 275 -16.36 -17.48 -1.42
CA ASN A 275 -16.82 -16.21 -1.96
C ASN A 275 -17.72 -15.52 -0.92
N LEU A 276 -17.24 -14.41 -0.37
CA LEU A 276 -17.93 -13.60 0.62
C LEU A 276 -18.92 -12.64 -0.06
N SER A 277 -20.02 -12.36 0.61
CA SER A 277 -20.87 -11.20 0.32
C SER A 277 -20.96 -10.35 1.57
N ILE A 278 -20.23 -9.26 1.59
CA ILE A 278 -20.09 -8.34 2.72
C ILE A 278 -20.91 -7.10 2.44
N ASN A 279 -21.78 -6.72 3.37
CA ASN A 279 -22.56 -5.50 3.30
C ASN A 279 -22.52 -4.77 4.64
N LEU A 280 -21.84 -3.63 4.68
CA LEU A 280 -21.61 -2.83 5.89
C LEU A 280 -22.76 -1.87 6.23
N ASN A 281 -23.87 -1.92 5.48
CA ASN A 281 -25.01 -1.06 5.75
C ASN A 281 -25.78 -1.51 7.02
N PRO A 282 -26.30 -0.58 7.83
CA PRO A 282 -27.15 -0.87 8.98
C PRO A 282 -28.38 -1.72 8.59
N GLY A 283 -28.65 -2.77 9.34
CA GLY A 283 -29.71 -3.74 9.05
C GLY A 283 -29.41 -4.73 7.92
N ALA A 284 -28.30 -4.57 7.20
CA ALA A 284 -27.92 -5.50 6.13
C ALA A 284 -27.29 -6.78 6.70
N SER A 285 -27.42 -7.85 5.93
CA SER A 285 -26.81 -9.15 6.20
C SER A 285 -25.55 -9.36 5.36
N SER A 286 -24.56 -10.05 5.93
CA SER A 286 -23.38 -10.54 5.22
C SER A 286 -23.35 -12.07 5.20
N LEU A 287 -22.92 -12.65 4.09
CA LEU A 287 -22.73 -14.08 3.90
C LEU A 287 -21.23 -14.39 3.80
N PHE A 288 -20.70 -15.08 4.81
CA PHE A 288 -19.31 -15.52 4.85
C PHE A 288 -19.17 -16.91 4.25
N SER A 289 -20.06 -17.83 4.63
CA SER A 289 -20.04 -19.20 4.13
C SER A 289 -21.43 -19.83 4.17
N SER A 290 -21.83 -20.43 3.04
CA SER A 290 -23.07 -21.21 2.96
C SER A 290 -23.09 -22.42 3.90
N VAL A 291 -21.90 -22.92 4.31
CA VAL A 291 -21.79 -23.99 5.32
C VAL A 291 -22.14 -23.48 6.72
N GLN A 292 -21.99 -22.19 6.99
CA GLN A 292 -22.29 -21.60 8.30
C GLN A 292 -23.66 -20.93 8.36
N LEU A 293 -24.42 -20.93 7.25
CA LEU A 293 -25.80 -20.45 7.24
C LEU A 293 -26.72 -21.31 8.11
N ALA A 294 -27.54 -20.67 8.93
CA ALA A 294 -28.57 -21.34 9.71
C ALA A 294 -29.62 -21.97 8.79
N ASN A 295 -29.85 -23.28 8.92
CA ASN A 295 -30.97 -23.95 8.28
C ASN A 295 -32.24 -23.74 9.10
N LEU A 296 -33.19 -23.00 8.54
CA LEU A 296 -34.46 -22.62 9.17
C LEU A 296 -35.54 -23.72 9.00
N GLY A 297 -35.21 -24.78 8.27
CA GLY A 297 -36.09 -25.92 7.98
C GLY A 297 -36.90 -25.74 6.71
N ASN A 298 -37.53 -26.83 6.25
CA ASN A 298 -38.41 -26.85 5.07
C ASN A 298 -37.78 -26.29 3.77
N GLY A 299 -36.45 -26.32 3.66
CA GLY A 299 -35.70 -25.80 2.51
C GLY A 299 -35.36 -24.32 2.59
N PHE A 300 -35.65 -23.64 3.71
CA PHE A 300 -35.29 -22.25 3.95
C PHE A 300 -34.00 -22.15 4.77
N TYR A 301 -33.21 -21.13 4.45
CA TYR A 301 -31.97 -20.76 5.14
C TYR A 301 -32.03 -19.27 5.46
N ALA A 302 -31.32 -18.86 6.51
CA ALA A 302 -31.14 -17.45 6.80
C ALA A 302 -30.49 -16.72 5.61
N SER A 303 -30.81 -15.44 5.42
CA SER A 303 -30.25 -14.64 4.32
C SER A 303 -28.75 -14.38 4.46
N GLY A 304 -28.23 -14.31 5.68
CA GLY A 304 -26.80 -14.16 5.97
C GLY A 304 -26.37 -14.81 7.29
N ASN A 305 -25.07 -14.75 7.52
CA ASN A 305 -24.41 -15.19 8.74
C ASN A 305 -24.49 -14.13 9.84
N VAL A 306 -24.09 -12.90 9.50
CA VAL A 306 -24.01 -11.76 10.41
C VAL A 306 -24.87 -10.63 9.87
N TYR A 307 -25.53 -9.91 10.76
CA TYR A 307 -26.36 -8.76 10.46
C TYR A 307 -25.81 -7.53 11.19
N ASN A 308 -25.95 -6.35 10.60
CA ASN A 308 -25.64 -5.11 11.29
C ASN A 308 -26.88 -4.60 12.03
N ALA A 309 -26.72 -4.10 13.26
CA ALA A 309 -27.80 -3.40 13.94
C ALA A 309 -28.25 -2.14 13.15
N TYR A 310 -29.51 -1.73 13.33
CA TYR A 310 -29.96 -0.43 12.82
C TYR A 310 -29.34 0.73 13.60
N LEU A 311 -29.19 1.87 12.95
CA LEU A 311 -28.80 3.10 13.63
C LEU A 311 -29.89 3.56 14.60
N TYR A 312 -29.51 3.82 15.84
CA TYR A 312 -30.38 4.47 16.80
C TYR A 312 -30.47 5.97 16.50
N ASN A 313 -31.67 6.48 16.17
CA ASN A 313 -31.91 7.88 15.81
C ASN A 313 -31.01 8.41 14.67
N SER A 314 -30.66 7.54 13.71
CA SER A 314 -29.75 7.87 12.60
C SER A 314 -28.36 8.33 13.04
N ASP A 315 -27.94 7.98 14.25
CA ASP A 315 -26.60 8.25 14.75
C ASP A 315 -25.59 7.37 14.02
N VAL A 316 -24.60 7.99 13.39
CA VAL A 316 -23.63 7.33 12.52
C VAL A 316 -22.51 6.61 13.29
N ARG A 317 -22.46 6.71 14.61
CA ARG A 317 -21.38 6.06 15.38
C ARG A 317 -21.40 4.54 15.27
N SER A 318 -22.55 3.93 15.03
CA SER A 318 -22.67 2.46 14.98
C SER A 318 -22.48 1.85 13.59
N TYR A 319 -21.88 2.58 12.65
CA TYR A 319 -21.47 1.98 11.38
C TYR A 319 -20.27 1.06 11.60
N ILE A 320 -20.16 0.02 10.77
CA ILE A 320 -18.89 -0.69 10.59
C ILE A 320 -18.13 0.02 9.48
N ASP A 321 -16.92 0.49 9.76
CA ASP A 321 -16.13 1.33 8.85
C ASP A 321 -15.47 0.53 7.73
N ASN A 322 -14.96 -0.66 8.02
CA ASN A 322 -14.01 -1.34 7.14
C ASN A 322 -14.33 -2.81 6.94
N ALA A 323 -13.87 -3.35 5.81
CA ALA A 323 -13.92 -4.77 5.53
C ALA A 323 -12.63 -5.25 4.87
N ILE A 324 -12.17 -6.43 5.28
CA ILE A 324 -11.11 -7.19 4.63
C ILE A 324 -11.73 -8.51 4.16
N GLY A 325 -11.74 -8.74 2.85
CA GLY A 325 -12.18 -9.96 2.22
C GLY A 325 -11.21 -11.13 2.45
N GLY A 326 -11.55 -12.27 1.86
CA GLY A 326 -10.85 -13.53 1.99
C GLY A 326 -9.93 -13.82 0.81
N SER A 327 -9.87 -15.10 0.45
CA SER A 327 -9.18 -15.59 -0.76
C SER A 327 -10.14 -16.06 -1.87
N GLY A 328 -11.44 -15.78 -1.69
CA GLY A 328 -12.50 -16.10 -2.63
C GLY A 328 -12.78 -14.94 -3.58
N ASN A 329 -13.73 -15.11 -4.51
CA ASN A 329 -14.18 -13.97 -5.33
C ASN A 329 -15.30 -13.24 -4.57
N ASP A 330 -14.96 -12.15 -3.92
CA ASP A 330 -15.79 -11.51 -2.91
C ASP A 330 -16.60 -10.36 -3.49
N THR A 331 -17.75 -10.09 -2.87
CA THR A 331 -18.56 -8.91 -3.14
C THR A 331 -18.61 -8.07 -1.87
N ILE A 332 -18.06 -6.85 -1.92
CA ILE A 332 -17.95 -5.96 -0.78
C ILE A 332 -18.74 -4.68 -1.07
N ILE A 333 -19.68 -4.35 -0.20
CA ILE A 333 -20.48 -3.12 -0.25
C ILE A 333 -20.23 -2.37 1.05
N GLY A 334 -19.61 -1.19 0.95
CA GLY A 334 -19.48 -0.23 2.04
C GLY A 334 -20.82 0.44 2.38
N ASN A 335 -20.78 1.60 3.02
CA ASN A 335 -21.97 2.26 3.52
C ASN A 335 -21.96 3.75 3.18
N ALA A 336 -22.41 4.62 4.09
CA ALA A 336 -22.56 6.06 3.83
C ALA A 336 -21.42 6.91 4.42
N ILE A 337 -20.48 6.28 5.12
CA ILE A 337 -19.28 6.92 5.69
C ILE A 337 -18.05 6.48 4.90
N ALA A 338 -16.91 7.15 5.13
CA ALA A 338 -15.66 6.76 4.50
C ALA A 338 -15.24 5.36 4.98
N ASN A 339 -15.11 4.42 4.03
CA ASN A 339 -14.73 3.05 4.30
C ASN A 339 -13.31 2.73 3.81
N VAL A 340 -12.63 1.80 4.47
CA VAL A 340 -11.45 1.10 3.91
C VAL A 340 -11.87 -0.32 3.55
N LEU A 341 -11.90 -0.61 2.25
CA LEU A 341 -12.38 -1.88 1.69
C LEU A 341 -11.23 -2.58 0.97
N ASN A 342 -10.86 -3.76 1.46
CA ASN A 342 -9.81 -4.59 0.86
C ASN A 342 -10.41 -5.91 0.36
N GLY A 343 -10.28 -6.20 -0.93
CA GLY A 343 -10.77 -7.44 -1.55
C GLY A 343 -10.03 -8.68 -1.06
N GLY A 344 -8.71 -8.58 -0.92
CA GLY A 344 -7.87 -9.71 -0.51
C GLY A 344 -7.26 -10.42 -1.71
N ASP A 345 -7.38 -11.75 -1.76
CA ASP A 345 -7.06 -12.51 -2.97
C ASP A 345 -8.36 -12.91 -3.66
N GLY A 346 -8.41 -12.92 -4.99
CA GLY A 346 -9.61 -13.30 -5.73
C GLY A 346 -9.94 -12.33 -6.85
N ASN A 347 -11.08 -12.53 -7.50
CA ASN A 347 -11.61 -11.54 -8.43
C ASN A 347 -12.79 -10.83 -7.76
N ASP A 348 -12.50 -9.71 -7.10
CA ASP A 348 -13.43 -9.08 -6.18
C ASP A 348 -14.27 -7.99 -6.86
N THR A 349 -15.48 -7.78 -6.34
CA THR A 349 -16.38 -6.71 -6.76
C THR A 349 -16.64 -5.80 -5.57
N ILE A 350 -16.12 -4.57 -5.62
CA ILE A 350 -16.11 -3.65 -4.48
C ILE A 350 -16.91 -2.39 -4.82
N THR A 351 -17.87 -2.04 -3.99
CA THR A 351 -18.65 -0.80 -4.05
C THR A 351 -18.38 -0.01 -2.78
N GLY A 352 -17.78 1.18 -2.90
CA GLY A 352 -17.52 2.07 -1.76
C GLY A 352 -18.81 2.48 -1.05
N GLY A 353 -19.80 2.91 -1.83
CA GLY A 353 -21.04 3.48 -1.29
C GLY A 353 -20.94 4.99 -1.37
N GLY A 354 -21.39 5.69 -0.33
CA GLY A 354 -21.13 7.12 -0.19
C GLY A 354 -20.08 7.35 0.89
N GLY A 355 -19.40 8.49 0.86
CA GLY A 355 -18.20 8.67 1.68
C GLY A 355 -16.99 8.86 0.78
N ASN A 356 -15.82 9.06 1.37
CA ASN A 356 -14.57 9.13 0.60
C ASN A 356 -13.79 7.86 0.89
N ASP A 357 -13.91 6.88 0.01
CA ASP A 357 -13.51 5.52 0.33
C ASP A 357 -12.07 5.22 -0.13
N THR A 358 -11.43 4.30 0.58
CA THR A 358 -10.18 3.68 0.14
C THR A 358 -10.49 2.26 -0.32
N ILE A 359 -10.41 2.03 -1.62
CA ILE A 359 -10.69 0.72 -2.24
C ILE A 359 -9.37 0.09 -2.67
N ILE A 360 -9.10 -1.10 -2.14
CA ILE A 360 -7.93 -1.92 -2.44
C ILE A 360 -8.47 -3.21 -3.05
N GLY A 361 -8.23 -3.45 -4.34
CA GLY A 361 -8.67 -4.70 -4.99
C GLY A 361 -7.92 -5.90 -4.42
N GLY A 362 -6.59 -5.88 -4.56
CA GLY A 362 -5.72 -6.90 -3.97
C GLY A 362 -5.10 -7.77 -5.06
N SER A 363 -5.02 -9.08 -4.83
CA SER A 363 -4.50 -10.02 -5.82
C SER A 363 -5.63 -10.54 -6.70
N GLY A 364 -5.58 -10.30 -8.01
CA GLY A 364 -6.44 -10.99 -8.97
C GLY A 364 -6.96 -10.05 -10.05
N THR A 365 -8.23 -10.17 -10.41
CA THR A 365 -8.88 -9.29 -11.40
C THR A 365 -10.11 -8.67 -10.77
N ASP A 366 -9.92 -7.46 -10.26
CA ASP A 366 -10.89 -6.80 -9.39
C ASP A 366 -11.70 -5.76 -10.15
N THR A 367 -12.88 -5.47 -9.62
CA THR A 367 -13.83 -4.51 -10.17
C THR A 367 -14.31 -3.54 -9.10
N ALA A 368 -13.97 -2.26 -9.24
CA ALA A 368 -14.59 -1.19 -8.46
C ALA A 368 -15.87 -0.69 -9.17
N VAL A 369 -16.98 -0.63 -8.43
CA VAL A 369 -18.30 -0.31 -8.96
C VAL A 369 -18.76 1.07 -8.49
N TYR A 370 -19.26 1.87 -9.43
CA TYR A 370 -19.76 3.22 -9.23
C TYR A 370 -21.22 3.34 -9.68
N SER A 371 -22.04 4.06 -8.91
CA SER A 371 -23.49 4.11 -9.11
C SER A 371 -23.93 5.00 -10.29
N GLY A 372 -23.05 5.87 -10.79
CA GLY A 372 -23.28 6.81 -11.87
C GLY A 372 -22.62 6.39 -13.19
N SER A 373 -23.03 7.05 -14.28
CA SER A 373 -22.36 6.94 -15.59
C SER A 373 -20.93 7.50 -15.55
N ARG A 374 -20.01 7.02 -16.41
CA ARG A 374 -18.60 7.46 -16.45
C ARG A 374 -18.44 8.98 -16.52
N ALA A 375 -19.31 9.68 -17.24
CA ALA A 375 -19.28 11.13 -17.40
C ALA A 375 -19.56 11.93 -16.11
N ASN A 376 -20.07 11.27 -15.06
CA ASN A 376 -20.32 11.89 -13.76
C ASN A 376 -19.06 11.99 -12.89
N TYR A 377 -17.93 11.42 -13.31
CA TYR A 377 -16.72 11.35 -12.48
C TYR A 377 -15.56 12.10 -13.11
N SER A 378 -14.91 12.93 -12.30
CA SER A 378 -13.53 13.33 -12.57
C SER A 378 -12.61 12.19 -12.15
N VAL A 379 -11.59 11.90 -12.96
CA VAL A 379 -10.64 10.80 -12.69
C VAL A 379 -9.23 11.32 -12.82
N ALA A 380 -8.42 11.07 -11.79
CA ALA A 380 -6.98 11.32 -11.79
C ALA A 380 -6.23 10.01 -11.55
N TYR A 381 -4.98 9.94 -12.01
CA TYR A 381 -4.09 8.80 -11.76
C TYR A 381 -2.72 9.30 -11.32
N ASN A 382 -2.21 8.77 -10.21
CA ASN A 382 -0.86 9.01 -9.71
C ASN A 382 0.02 7.80 -10.03
N SER A 383 0.96 7.96 -10.96
CA SER A 383 1.84 6.87 -11.41
C SER A 383 2.85 6.43 -10.35
N SER A 384 3.20 7.29 -9.39
CA SER A 384 4.17 6.96 -8.33
C SER A 384 3.56 6.03 -7.28
N SER A 385 2.30 6.27 -6.91
CA SER A 385 1.58 5.42 -5.94
C SER A 385 0.67 4.37 -6.61
N GLN A 386 0.59 4.38 -7.95
CA GLN A 386 -0.29 3.54 -8.76
C GLN A 386 -1.77 3.63 -8.33
N THR A 387 -2.21 4.85 -8.02
CA THR A 387 -3.51 5.11 -7.42
C THR A 387 -4.40 5.94 -8.34
N PHE A 388 -5.66 5.54 -8.47
CA PHE A 388 -6.69 6.37 -9.06
C PHE A 388 -7.40 7.20 -7.99
N THR A 389 -7.84 8.40 -8.38
CA THR A 389 -8.79 9.18 -7.60
C THR A 389 -10.02 9.43 -8.44
N PHE A 390 -11.18 8.94 -8.00
CA PHE A 390 -12.48 9.17 -8.61
C PHE A 390 -13.24 10.19 -7.78
N THR A 391 -13.69 11.28 -8.39
CA THR A 391 -14.50 12.31 -7.70
C THR A 391 -15.86 12.41 -8.38
N ASP A 392 -16.92 12.10 -7.65
CA ASP A 392 -18.31 12.20 -8.11
C ASP A 392 -18.76 13.67 -8.19
N LEU A 393 -19.16 14.08 -9.40
CA LEU A 393 -19.58 15.44 -9.73
C LEU A 393 -21.10 15.65 -9.62
N ARG A 394 -21.87 14.61 -9.30
CA ARG A 394 -23.32 14.71 -9.09
C ARG A 394 -23.63 15.50 -7.81
N SER A 395 -24.83 16.08 -7.75
CA SER A 395 -25.29 16.80 -6.56
C SER A 395 -25.32 15.88 -5.35
N GLY A 396 -24.64 16.30 -4.27
CA GLY A 396 -24.54 15.53 -3.03
C GLY A 396 -23.51 14.41 -3.05
N SER A 397 -22.73 14.27 -4.14
CA SER A 397 -21.69 13.26 -4.35
C SER A 397 -22.06 11.88 -3.79
N PRO A 398 -23.08 11.20 -4.36
CA PRO A 398 -23.53 9.90 -3.88
C PRO A 398 -22.43 8.85 -3.70
N ASP A 399 -21.36 8.93 -4.51
CA ASP A 399 -20.17 8.07 -4.37
C ASP A 399 -18.91 8.84 -3.92
N GLY A 400 -19.07 10.06 -3.38
CA GLY A 400 -17.99 10.89 -2.84
C GLY A 400 -16.70 11.00 -3.66
N THR A 401 -15.55 10.87 -2.99
CA THR A 401 -14.21 10.91 -3.59
C THR A 401 -13.36 9.75 -3.14
N ASP A 402 -13.16 8.80 -4.04
CA ASP A 402 -12.55 7.51 -3.73
C ASP A 402 -11.11 7.44 -4.22
N VAL A 403 -10.30 6.77 -3.42
CA VAL A 403 -8.89 6.45 -3.67
C VAL A 403 -8.81 4.96 -3.95
N VAL A 404 -8.38 4.57 -5.16
CA VAL A 404 -8.44 3.18 -5.61
C VAL A 404 -7.08 2.66 -6.05
N THR A 405 -6.68 1.49 -5.53
CA THR A 405 -5.44 0.78 -5.89
C THR A 405 -5.71 -0.70 -6.17
N GLY A 406 -4.86 -1.30 -7.00
CA GLY A 406 -4.93 -2.74 -7.29
C GLY A 406 -6.26 -3.19 -7.92
N VAL A 407 -6.86 -2.39 -8.81
CA VAL A 407 -8.13 -2.69 -9.48
C VAL A 407 -7.95 -2.64 -11.00
N GLU A 408 -8.37 -3.71 -11.69
CA GLU A 408 -8.25 -3.87 -13.13
C GLU A 408 -9.43 -3.27 -13.90
N ASN A 409 -10.62 -3.28 -13.31
CA ASN A 409 -11.85 -2.85 -13.97
C ASN A 409 -12.64 -1.82 -13.15
N PHE A 410 -13.16 -0.81 -13.84
CA PHE A 410 -14.06 0.19 -13.26
C PHE A 410 -15.43 0.08 -13.92
N GLN A 411 -16.43 -0.35 -13.15
CA GLN A 411 -17.80 -0.49 -13.63
C GLN A 411 -18.61 0.75 -13.25
N PHE A 412 -19.04 1.50 -14.26
CA PHE A 412 -19.99 2.59 -14.15
C PHE A 412 -21.39 2.10 -14.54
N ALA A 413 -22.42 2.90 -14.24
CA ALA A 413 -23.80 2.57 -14.58
C ALA A 413 -24.05 2.39 -16.09
N ASP A 414 -23.22 2.97 -16.96
CA ASP A 414 -23.35 2.94 -18.42
C ASP A 414 -22.30 2.06 -19.13
N MET A 415 -21.18 1.75 -18.48
CA MET A 415 -20.09 0.98 -19.10
C MET A 415 -19.07 0.43 -18.09
N THR A 416 -18.27 -0.55 -18.50
CA THR A 416 -17.07 -0.98 -17.79
C THR A 416 -15.83 -0.54 -18.55
N VAL A 417 -14.83 0.02 -17.86
CA VAL A 417 -13.57 0.49 -18.42
C VAL A 417 -12.40 -0.18 -17.70
N ALA A 418 -11.45 -0.74 -18.45
CA ALA A 418 -10.23 -1.28 -17.87
C ALA A 418 -9.30 -0.16 -17.36
N SER A 419 -8.59 -0.39 -16.27
CA SER A 419 -7.64 0.57 -15.67
C SER A 419 -6.57 1.02 -16.67
N THR A 420 -6.05 0.11 -17.48
CA THR A 420 -5.10 0.40 -18.56
C THR A 420 -5.64 1.39 -19.58
N THR A 421 -6.94 1.31 -19.89
CA THR A 421 -7.61 2.27 -20.79
C THR A 421 -7.70 3.65 -20.14
N LEU A 422 -8.05 3.75 -18.86
CA LEU A 422 -8.05 5.05 -18.15
C LEU A 422 -6.64 5.65 -18.05
N ILE A 423 -5.62 4.85 -17.75
CA ILE A 423 -4.22 5.33 -17.66
C ILE A 423 -3.75 5.91 -18.99
N SER A 424 -3.97 5.20 -20.11
CA SER A 424 -3.60 5.69 -21.45
C SER A 424 -4.30 7.00 -21.86
N GLN A 425 -5.46 7.31 -21.27
CA GLN A 425 -6.14 8.58 -21.47
C GLN A 425 -5.55 9.70 -20.60
N LEU A 426 -5.10 9.37 -19.39
CA LEU A 426 -4.69 10.33 -18.36
C LEU A 426 -3.17 10.64 -18.35
N VAL A 427 -2.32 9.74 -18.83
CA VAL A 427 -0.85 9.90 -18.81
C VAL A 427 -0.31 10.12 -20.23
N PRO A 428 0.33 11.27 -20.53
CA PRO A 428 0.98 11.51 -21.82
C PRO A 428 2.13 10.54 -22.09
N VAL A 429 2.17 9.95 -23.29
CA VAL A 429 3.25 9.08 -23.78
C VAL A 429 4.13 9.88 -24.74
N VAL A 430 5.43 9.99 -24.47
CA VAL A 430 6.39 10.57 -25.41
C VAL A 430 6.70 9.53 -26.48
N ILE A 431 6.35 9.82 -27.73
CA ILE A 431 6.63 8.97 -28.90
C ILE A 431 8.05 9.20 -29.39
N GLU A 432 8.47 10.47 -29.37
CA GLU A 432 9.76 10.91 -29.87
C GLU A 432 10.13 12.23 -29.16
N GLY A 433 11.41 12.43 -28.87
CA GLY A 433 11.89 13.57 -28.07
C GLY A 433 13.29 14.06 -28.46
N VAL A 434 13.72 13.76 -29.68
CA VAL A 434 15.01 14.16 -30.24
C VAL A 434 14.83 15.48 -31.00
N GLY A 435 15.79 16.40 -30.91
CA GLY A 435 15.68 17.71 -31.53
C GLY A 435 14.97 18.74 -30.62
N VAL A 436 14.31 19.74 -31.22
CA VAL A 436 13.67 20.83 -30.48
C VAL A 436 12.19 20.58 -30.17
N THR A 437 11.61 19.51 -30.74
CA THR A 437 10.20 19.15 -30.59
C THR A 437 10.06 17.69 -30.15
N ALA A 438 9.25 17.44 -29.12
CA ALA A 438 8.81 16.13 -28.71
C ALA A 438 7.40 15.85 -29.26
N LEU A 439 7.25 14.72 -29.92
CA LEU A 439 5.95 14.19 -30.29
C LEU A 439 5.37 13.41 -29.10
N ILE A 440 4.23 13.85 -28.59
CA ILE A 440 3.59 13.29 -27.38
C ILE A 440 2.16 12.87 -27.71
N GLN A 441 1.77 11.66 -27.34
CA GLN A 441 0.39 11.21 -27.37
C GLN A 441 -0.26 11.42 -25.99
N SER A 442 -1.40 12.11 -25.94
CA SER A 442 -2.18 12.29 -24.71
C SER A 442 -3.66 12.43 -25.07
N ASP A 443 -4.56 11.84 -24.28
CA ASP A 443 -6.00 11.88 -24.51
C ASP A 443 -6.38 11.47 -25.95
N ASN A 444 -5.76 10.38 -26.44
CA ASN A 444 -5.84 9.89 -27.83
C ASN A 444 -5.42 10.87 -28.93
N ASN A 445 -4.87 12.04 -28.61
CA ASN A 445 -4.41 13.04 -29.55
C ASN A 445 -2.87 13.09 -29.58
N TYR A 446 -2.32 13.64 -30.65
CA TYR A 446 -0.88 13.92 -30.76
C TYR A 446 -0.58 15.41 -30.56
N PHE A 447 0.50 15.71 -29.84
CA PHE A 447 0.97 17.05 -29.51
C PHE A 447 2.45 17.19 -29.89
N MET A 448 2.85 18.37 -30.38
CA MET A 448 4.21 18.69 -30.78
C MET A 448 4.80 19.68 -29.79
N ASN A 449 5.23 19.19 -28.61
CA ASN A 449 5.67 20.04 -27.50
C ASN A 449 7.16 20.37 -27.62
N PRO A 450 7.64 21.55 -27.17
CA PRO A 450 9.07 21.83 -27.14
C PRO A 450 9.82 20.88 -26.19
N THR A 451 10.98 20.35 -26.60
CA THR A 451 11.82 19.47 -25.74
C THR A 451 12.40 20.20 -24.52
N ALA A 452 12.57 21.53 -24.61
CA ALA A 452 12.97 22.39 -23.50
C ALA A 452 11.86 22.64 -22.44
N GLY A 453 10.68 22.05 -22.63
CA GLY A 453 9.52 22.21 -21.76
C GLY A 453 8.52 23.25 -22.28
N GLY A 454 7.22 22.98 -22.07
CA GLY A 454 6.10 23.82 -22.53
C GLY A 454 4.99 23.01 -23.22
N THR A 455 3.96 23.70 -23.70
CA THR A 455 2.90 23.09 -24.54
C THR A 455 3.01 23.61 -25.95
N GLY A 456 3.04 22.71 -26.92
CA GLY A 456 2.97 23.04 -28.34
C GLY A 456 1.60 22.68 -28.94
N PRO A 457 1.43 22.87 -30.25
CA PRO A 457 0.13 22.65 -30.88
C PRO A 457 -0.24 21.17 -30.94
N LYS A 458 -1.55 20.92 -30.94
CA LYS A 458 -2.12 19.61 -31.25
C LYS A 458 -1.99 19.36 -32.75
N LEU A 459 -1.66 18.15 -33.16
CA LEU A 459 -1.67 17.76 -34.57
C LEU A 459 -3.12 17.66 -35.07
N LEU A 460 -3.44 18.41 -36.12
CA LEU A 460 -4.76 18.46 -36.75
C LEU A 460 -4.66 18.02 -38.22
N PHE A 461 -5.77 17.49 -38.73
CA PHE A 461 -5.96 17.18 -40.14
C PHE A 461 -7.29 17.78 -40.60
N HIS A 462 -7.23 18.80 -41.45
CA HIS A 462 -8.39 19.60 -41.86
C HIS A 462 -9.13 20.23 -40.67
N GLY A 463 -8.36 20.78 -39.73
CA GLY A 463 -8.87 21.45 -38.53
C GLY A 463 -9.44 20.53 -37.45
N SER A 464 -9.43 19.21 -37.67
CA SER A 464 -9.87 18.22 -36.67
C SER A 464 -8.66 17.54 -36.02
N PRO A 465 -8.68 17.28 -34.70
CA PRO A 465 -7.61 16.55 -34.03
C PRO A 465 -7.28 15.21 -34.69
N VAL A 466 -5.99 14.95 -34.87
CA VAL A 466 -5.52 13.63 -35.28
C VAL A 466 -5.53 12.71 -34.08
N THR A 467 -6.27 11.60 -34.18
CA THR A 467 -6.41 10.64 -33.08
C THR A 467 -5.66 9.34 -33.35
N TRP A 468 -5.29 8.64 -32.27
CA TRP A 468 -4.65 7.33 -32.36
C TRP A 468 -5.48 6.35 -33.19
N GLY A 469 -4.82 5.65 -34.12
CA GLY A 469 -5.46 4.68 -35.01
C GLY A 469 -6.34 5.28 -36.13
N GLN A 470 -6.45 6.61 -36.25
CA GLN A 470 -7.27 7.26 -37.29
C GLN A 470 -6.84 6.86 -38.71
N PHE A 471 -5.54 6.73 -38.94
CA PHE A 471 -4.97 6.32 -40.23
C PHE A 471 -4.48 4.87 -40.13
N SER A 472 -5.32 3.94 -40.57
CA SER A 472 -5.04 2.50 -40.49
C SER A 472 -3.65 2.16 -41.03
N GLY A 473 -2.80 1.59 -40.16
CA GLY A 473 -1.45 1.14 -40.49
C GLY A 473 -0.36 2.21 -40.44
N TRP A 474 -0.71 3.50 -40.28
CA TRP A 474 0.25 4.60 -40.18
C TRP A 474 0.42 5.05 -38.72
N ALA A 475 1.67 5.17 -38.28
CA ALA A 475 2.03 5.74 -37.00
C ALA A 475 2.94 6.96 -37.21
N PRO A 476 2.71 8.08 -36.51
CA PRO A 476 3.68 9.16 -36.50
C PRO A 476 4.88 8.72 -35.66
N ILE A 477 6.10 9.03 -36.13
CA ILE A 477 7.36 8.54 -35.55
C ILE A 477 8.31 9.67 -35.13
N GLY A 478 8.00 10.91 -35.45
CA GLY A 478 8.76 12.08 -35.02
C GLY A 478 8.14 13.37 -35.52
N ALA A 479 8.44 14.48 -34.86
CA ALA A 479 8.02 15.81 -35.28
C ALA A 479 9.16 16.82 -35.10
N GLU A 480 9.27 17.83 -35.97
CA GLU A 480 10.23 18.90 -35.74
C GLU A 480 9.72 20.27 -36.18
N GLN A 481 10.01 21.29 -35.35
CA GLN A 481 9.67 22.68 -35.63
C GLN A 481 10.53 23.21 -36.79
N THR A 482 9.87 23.88 -37.74
CA THR A 482 10.50 24.56 -38.87
C THR A 482 10.20 26.07 -38.82
N SER A 483 10.84 26.85 -39.69
CA SER A 483 10.65 28.31 -39.74
C SER A 483 9.22 28.75 -40.10
N GLY A 484 8.37 27.84 -40.60
CA GLY A 484 6.99 28.11 -41.01
C GLY A 484 5.92 27.26 -40.32
N GLY A 485 6.28 26.41 -39.35
CA GLY A 485 5.36 25.46 -38.73
C GLY A 485 6.09 24.24 -38.19
N TYR A 486 5.62 23.05 -38.54
CA TYR A 486 6.20 21.77 -38.13
C TYR A 486 6.28 20.79 -39.30
N VAL A 487 7.16 19.81 -39.20
CA VAL A 487 7.15 18.61 -40.02
C VAL A 487 6.85 17.41 -39.14
N VAL A 488 6.06 16.46 -39.63
CA VAL A 488 5.73 15.21 -38.91
C VAL A 488 6.05 14.02 -39.80
N ALA A 489 6.93 13.14 -39.34
CA ALA A 489 7.28 11.90 -40.02
C ALA A 489 6.29 10.79 -39.66
N TRP A 490 5.84 10.05 -40.65
CA TRP A 490 4.92 8.92 -40.51
C TRP A 490 5.50 7.67 -41.14
N LYS A 491 5.29 6.52 -40.51
CA LYS A 491 5.72 5.20 -41.00
C LYS A 491 4.58 4.21 -41.00
N VAL A 492 4.54 3.36 -42.03
CA VAL A 492 3.63 2.21 -42.03
C VAL A 492 4.22 1.09 -41.18
N THR A 493 3.45 0.59 -40.21
CA THR A 493 3.90 -0.52 -39.37
C THR A 493 4.16 -1.78 -40.22
N GLY A 494 5.40 -2.25 -40.24
CA GLY A 494 5.79 -3.48 -40.94
C GLY A 494 5.97 -3.36 -42.46
N ALA A 495 5.95 -2.14 -43.03
CA ALA A 495 6.22 -1.92 -44.46
C ALA A 495 7.27 -0.82 -44.68
N ASP A 496 7.97 -0.90 -45.81
CA ASP A 496 8.95 0.10 -46.23
C ASP A 496 8.26 1.31 -46.88
N GLN A 497 7.49 2.05 -46.08
CA GLN A 497 6.73 3.21 -46.53
C GLN A 497 6.71 4.32 -45.47
N TYR A 498 7.04 5.53 -45.93
CA TYR A 498 7.18 6.74 -45.13
C TYR A 498 6.43 7.91 -45.77
N ASN A 499 5.95 8.84 -44.95
CA ASN A 499 5.35 10.10 -45.38
C ASN A 499 5.85 11.24 -44.50
N ILE A 500 6.05 12.42 -45.09
CA ILE A 500 6.41 13.64 -44.35
C ILE A 500 5.29 14.65 -44.53
N TRP A 501 4.63 14.99 -43.43
CA TRP A 501 3.59 16.00 -43.41
C TRP A 501 4.21 17.35 -43.08
N ASN A 502 3.92 18.34 -43.92
CA ASN A 502 4.12 19.74 -43.56
C ASN A 502 2.87 20.21 -42.81
N VAL A 503 3.09 20.78 -41.64
CA VAL A 503 2.08 21.20 -40.69
C VAL A 503 2.29 22.68 -40.39
N ASP A 504 1.23 23.47 -40.30
CA ASP A 504 1.38 24.89 -39.99
C ASP A 504 1.69 25.14 -38.51
N SER A 505 1.92 26.40 -38.12
CA SER A 505 2.21 26.77 -36.73
C SER A 505 1.06 26.48 -35.75
N SER A 506 -0.17 26.28 -36.23
CA SER A 506 -1.33 25.89 -35.41
C SER A 506 -1.47 24.37 -35.28
N GLY A 507 -0.63 23.60 -35.97
CA GLY A 507 -0.66 22.14 -35.94
C GLY A 507 -1.53 21.50 -37.02
N ASP A 508 -2.10 22.25 -37.98
CA ASP A 508 -2.95 21.68 -39.03
C ASP A 508 -2.15 21.21 -40.25
N PHE A 509 -2.57 20.08 -40.82
CA PHE A 509 -1.97 19.50 -42.02
C PHE A 509 -2.11 20.44 -43.21
N VAL A 510 -0.98 20.79 -43.83
CA VAL A 510 -0.93 21.64 -45.03
C VAL A 510 -0.71 20.80 -46.29
N SER A 511 0.30 19.93 -46.28
CA SER A 511 0.67 19.14 -47.47
C SER A 511 1.55 17.94 -47.16
N ASN A 512 1.60 16.98 -48.09
CA ASN A 512 2.62 15.93 -48.15
C ASN A 512 3.34 16.05 -49.50
N THR A 513 4.28 16.98 -49.61
CA THR A 513 4.94 17.34 -50.88
C THR A 513 5.90 16.28 -51.39
N LEU A 514 6.37 15.37 -50.54
CA LEU A 514 7.31 14.32 -50.90
C LEU A 514 6.61 13.01 -51.32
N GLY A 515 5.32 12.87 -51.03
CA GLY A 515 4.56 11.65 -51.32
C GLY A 515 5.04 10.46 -50.50
N SER A 516 4.67 9.25 -50.93
CA SER A 516 5.10 8.01 -50.27
C SER A 516 6.55 7.73 -50.62
N LEU A 517 7.41 7.64 -49.60
CA LEU A 517 8.84 7.39 -49.72
C LEU A 517 9.16 5.95 -49.29
N SER A 518 10.21 5.36 -49.87
CA SER A 518 10.85 4.14 -49.36
C SER A 518 12.09 4.49 -48.54
N SER A 519 12.60 3.53 -47.76
CA SER A 519 13.81 3.63 -46.95
C SER A 519 15.00 4.15 -47.73
N SER A 520 15.22 3.64 -48.95
CA SER A 520 16.33 4.05 -49.82
C SER A 520 16.14 5.38 -50.57
N SER A 521 15.12 6.17 -50.25
CA SER A 521 14.82 7.41 -50.96
C SER A 521 15.81 8.51 -50.55
N SER A 522 16.51 9.11 -51.52
CA SER A 522 17.39 10.26 -51.25
C SER A 522 16.63 11.46 -50.68
N ALA A 523 15.31 11.55 -50.92
CA ALA A 523 14.46 12.58 -50.32
C ALA A 523 14.14 12.30 -48.85
N LEU A 524 13.99 11.02 -48.46
CA LEU A 524 13.87 10.62 -47.06
C LEU A 524 15.21 10.83 -46.36
N GLN A 525 16.31 10.36 -46.95
CA GLN A 525 17.66 10.57 -46.44
C GLN A 525 18.00 12.06 -46.24
N SER A 526 17.58 12.93 -47.18
CA SER A 526 17.77 14.37 -47.02
C SER A 526 17.01 14.95 -45.83
N ILE A 527 15.78 14.48 -45.57
CA ILE A 527 14.92 15.03 -44.50
C ILE A 527 15.32 14.55 -43.11
N GLU A 528 16.04 13.45 -42.99
CA GLU A 528 16.61 12.95 -41.72
C GLU A 528 17.43 14.01 -40.98
N THR A 529 18.14 14.86 -41.74
CA THR A 529 18.88 16.01 -41.18
C THR A 529 17.98 17.04 -40.49
N THR A 530 16.71 17.13 -40.90
CA THR A 530 15.72 18.02 -40.27
C THR A 530 15.20 17.41 -38.97
N PHE A 531 14.93 16.09 -38.95
CA PHE A 531 14.45 15.40 -37.74
C PHE A 531 15.57 15.05 -36.75
N HIS A 532 16.84 15.22 -37.16
CA HIS A 532 18.02 14.76 -36.42
C HIS A 532 17.97 13.26 -36.10
N GLN A 533 17.34 12.48 -36.98
CA GLN A 533 17.01 11.08 -36.76
C GLN A 533 17.26 10.27 -38.02
N ASP A 534 17.81 9.07 -37.84
CA ASP A 534 17.87 8.02 -38.86
C ASP A 534 16.47 7.39 -38.99
N LEU A 535 15.64 7.96 -39.87
CA LEU A 535 14.24 7.54 -40.04
C LEU A 535 14.13 6.17 -40.73
N ASN A 536 15.08 5.86 -41.62
CA ASN A 536 15.07 4.65 -42.43
C ASN A 536 15.85 3.47 -41.79
N GLY A 537 16.66 3.73 -40.77
CA GLY A 537 17.47 2.75 -40.05
C GLY A 537 18.70 2.29 -40.83
N ASP A 538 19.22 3.09 -41.78
CA ASP A 538 20.38 2.75 -42.60
C ASP A 538 21.73 3.06 -41.93
N GLY A 539 21.68 3.63 -40.71
CA GLY A 539 22.83 3.97 -39.89
C GLY A 539 23.45 5.32 -40.26
N THR A 540 22.85 6.07 -41.18
CA THR A 540 23.29 7.41 -41.58
C THR A 540 22.15 8.43 -41.48
N ILE A 541 22.50 9.68 -41.16
CA ILE A 541 21.57 10.81 -41.24
C ILE A 541 22.01 11.61 -42.48
N GLY A 542 21.26 11.53 -43.59
CA GLY A 542 21.63 12.23 -44.84
C GLY A 542 21.98 11.31 -46.03
N ILE A 543 22.30 11.90 -47.19
CA ILE A 543 22.67 11.15 -48.41
C ILE A 543 24.15 10.69 -48.38
N PRO A 544 24.48 9.41 -48.66
CA PRO A 544 25.86 8.92 -48.80
C PRO A 544 26.60 9.45 -50.07
N VAL A 545 27.88 9.86 -49.99
CA VAL A 545 28.67 10.50 -51.09
C VAL A 545 29.82 9.59 -51.63
N SER A 546 30.23 9.71 -52.91
CA SER A 546 31.39 8.98 -53.55
C SER A 546 32.25 9.88 -54.50
N VAL A 547 33.61 9.79 -54.53
CA VAL A 547 34.53 10.72 -55.29
C VAL A 547 35.79 10.09 -56.00
N SER A 548 36.45 10.80 -56.96
CA SER A 548 37.42 10.35 -58.03
C SER A 548 38.94 10.71 -57.91
N SER A 549 39.79 10.11 -58.78
CA SER A 549 41.29 10.00 -58.78
C SER A 549 42.14 11.29 -58.99
N GLY A 550 43.10 11.53 -58.08
CA GLY A 550 44.16 12.56 -58.15
C GLY A 550 44.10 13.57 -56.99
N THR A 551 42.92 13.70 -56.41
CA THR A 551 42.72 14.40 -55.14
C THR A 551 43.20 13.51 -54.00
N ILE A 552 44.09 14.02 -53.16
CA ILE A 552 44.52 13.32 -51.94
C ILE A 552 43.38 13.40 -50.92
N GLU A 553 42.76 14.57 -50.81
CA GLU A 553 41.74 14.89 -49.83
C GLU A 553 40.86 16.06 -50.34
N ALA A 554 39.56 16.01 -50.06
CA ALA A 554 38.55 16.95 -50.58
C ALA A 554 37.47 17.32 -49.55
N TYR A 555 37.72 17.02 -48.28
CA TYR A 555 36.85 17.33 -47.16
C TYR A 555 37.01 18.81 -46.78
N GLY A 556 35.91 19.43 -46.34
CA GLY A 556 35.85 20.84 -45.99
C GLY A 556 36.19 21.84 -47.11
N SER A 557 36.96 22.89 -46.80
CA SER A 557 37.05 24.10 -47.64
C SER A 557 38.15 24.08 -48.69
N ILE A 558 39.15 23.22 -48.49
CA ILE A 558 40.33 23.07 -49.34
C ILE A 558 40.49 21.61 -49.74
N ALA A 559 40.75 21.36 -51.02
CA ALA A 559 41.20 20.08 -51.53
C ALA A 559 42.73 20.06 -51.62
N LEU A 560 43.36 19.10 -50.97
CA LEU A 560 44.76 18.78 -51.19
C LEU A 560 44.92 17.98 -52.49
N VAL A 561 45.60 18.57 -53.47
CA VAL A 561 45.78 17.98 -54.81
C VAL A 561 47.26 17.80 -55.11
N GLN A 562 47.64 16.59 -55.52
CA GLN A 562 48.96 16.35 -56.11
C GLN A 562 48.89 16.54 -57.63
N SER A 563 49.65 17.50 -58.15
CA SER A 563 49.80 17.72 -59.59
C SER A 563 51.25 17.58 -60.00
N GLY A 564 51.56 16.52 -60.74
CA GLY A 564 52.94 16.09 -60.97
C GLY A 564 53.61 15.62 -59.68
N ASN A 565 54.78 16.19 -59.35
CA ASN A 565 55.46 15.91 -58.08
C ASN A 565 55.12 16.92 -56.98
N ASN A 566 54.34 17.96 -57.26
CA ASN A 566 54.15 19.08 -56.32
C ASN A 566 52.74 19.02 -55.71
N TYR A 567 52.58 19.60 -54.51
CA TYR A 567 51.32 19.62 -53.77
C TYR A 567 50.68 21.01 -53.76
N PHE A 568 49.37 21.08 -53.99
CA PHE A 568 48.58 22.31 -54.07
C PHE A 568 47.40 22.26 -53.12
N MET A 569 47.07 23.40 -52.50
CA MET A 569 45.94 23.57 -51.58
C MET A 569 44.83 24.35 -52.30
N ASN A 570 43.99 23.68 -53.08
CA ASN A 570 43.00 24.32 -53.95
C ASN A 570 41.63 24.47 -53.25
N PRO A 571 40.88 25.56 -53.42
CA PRO A 571 39.53 25.65 -52.88
C PRO A 571 38.59 24.57 -53.43
N THR A 572 37.80 23.91 -52.58
CA THR A 572 36.81 22.88 -52.99
C THR A 572 35.67 23.47 -53.83
N ALA A 573 35.36 24.76 -53.64
CA ALA A 573 34.44 25.53 -54.48
C ALA A 573 34.97 25.83 -55.91
N GLY A 574 36.21 25.45 -56.22
CA GLY A 574 36.89 25.63 -57.51
C GLY A 574 37.84 26.83 -57.55
N GLY A 575 38.98 26.67 -58.24
CA GLY A 575 40.04 27.68 -58.35
C GLY A 575 41.45 27.08 -58.16
N SER A 576 42.50 27.89 -58.29
CA SER A 576 43.88 27.50 -57.98
C SER A 576 44.35 28.17 -56.68
N GLY A 577 44.73 27.37 -55.69
CA GLY A 577 45.34 27.87 -54.46
C GLY A 577 46.87 27.78 -54.47
N PRO A 578 47.53 28.13 -53.36
CA PRO A 578 48.99 28.18 -53.29
C PRO A 578 49.63 26.78 -53.34
N GLU A 579 50.85 26.74 -53.86
CA GLU A 579 51.72 25.55 -53.82
C GLU A 579 52.33 25.40 -52.42
N LEU A 580 52.47 24.18 -51.94
CA LEU A 580 53.10 23.92 -50.65
C LEU A 580 54.62 24.07 -50.76
N LEU A 581 55.22 24.96 -49.96
CA LEU A 581 56.63 25.34 -49.98
C LEU A 581 57.31 25.06 -48.63
N PHE A 582 58.58 24.66 -48.65
CA PHE A 582 59.44 24.53 -47.46
C PHE A 582 60.72 25.34 -47.68
N HIS A 583 60.97 26.34 -46.82
CA HIS A 583 62.03 27.35 -47.00
C HIS A 583 62.01 28.05 -48.38
N GLY A 584 60.81 28.35 -48.92
CA GLY A 584 60.64 29.04 -50.20
C GLY A 584 60.83 28.19 -51.45
N SER A 585 61.03 26.87 -51.31
CA SER A 585 61.12 25.93 -52.44
C SER A 585 59.92 24.97 -52.45
N PRO A 586 59.41 24.55 -53.64
CA PRO A 586 58.29 23.62 -53.74
C PRO A 586 58.54 22.31 -53.01
N VAL A 587 57.54 21.87 -52.25
CA VAL A 587 57.52 20.56 -51.62
C VAL A 587 57.17 19.51 -52.67
N VAL A 588 58.07 18.56 -52.87
CA VAL A 588 57.90 17.51 -53.89
C VAL A 588 57.68 16.12 -53.28
N SER A 589 56.96 15.26 -53.99
CA SER A 589 56.70 13.88 -53.58
C SER A 589 58.01 13.11 -53.34
N GLY A 590 58.12 12.47 -52.18
CA GLY A 590 59.33 11.76 -51.74
C GLY A 590 60.45 12.63 -51.16
N GLN A 591 60.29 13.95 -51.09
CA GLN A 591 61.32 14.86 -50.53
C GLN A 591 61.64 14.57 -49.06
N PHE A 592 60.61 14.26 -48.27
CA PHE A 592 60.74 13.88 -46.87
C PHE A 592 60.57 12.38 -46.75
N SER A 593 61.67 11.66 -46.54
CA SER A 593 61.68 10.19 -46.52
C SER A 593 60.65 9.64 -45.52
N GLY A 594 59.64 8.95 -46.06
CA GLY A 594 58.56 8.32 -45.29
C GLY A 594 57.34 9.19 -45.04
N TRP A 595 57.39 10.51 -45.25
CA TRP A 595 56.28 11.43 -44.97
C TRP A 595 55.46 11.76 -46.23
N THR A 596 54.14 11.66 -46.12
CA THR A 596 53.18 12.01 -47.17
C THR A 596 52.13 12.96 -46.62
N PRO A 597 51.77 14.05 -47.33
CA PRO A 597 50.68 14.93 -46.89
C PRO A 597 49.34 14.22 -47.15
N ILE A 598 48.40 14.34 -46.21
CA ILE A 598 47.12 13.61 -46.20
C ILE A 598 45.87 14.49 -46.17
N GLY A 599 46.00 15.78 -45.84
CA GLY A 599 44.90 16.75 -45.89
C GLY A 599 45.40 18.18 -45.74
N ALA A 600 44.62 19.16 -46.19
CA ALA A 600 44.94 20.57 -46.05
C ALA A 600 43.69 21.42 -45.80
N GLU A 601 43.77 22.41 -44.91
CA GLU A 601 42.64 23.32 -44.67
C GLU A 601 43.03 24.78 -44.48
N GLN A 602 42.13 25.68 -44.86
CA GLN A 602 42.35 27.12 -44.73
C GLN A 602 42.09 27.58 -43.29
N THR A 603 42.98 28.41 -42.74
CA THR A 603 42.81 29.06 -41.43
C THR A 603 42.80 30.58 -41.57
N SER A 604 42.47 31.31 -40.50
CA SER A 604 42.42 32.78 -40.49
C SER A 604 43.78 33.45 -40.78
N GLY A 605 44.90 32.73 -40.67
CA GLY A 605 46.26 33.22 -40.89
C GLY A 605 47.04 32.56 -42.04
N GLY A 606 46.44 31.62 -42.77
CA GLY A 606 47.12 30.82 -43.79
C GLY A 606 46.45 29.47 -44.01
N TYR A 607 47.21 28.38 -43.93
CA TYR A 607 46.73 27.01 -44.10
C TYR A 607 47.33 26.09 -43.04
N VAL A 608 46.68 24.96 -42.80
CA VAL A 608 47.25 23.82 -42.08
C VAL A 608 47.36 22.63 -43.05
N VAL A 609 48.44 21.86 -42.94
CA VAL A 609 48.66 20.65 -43.75
C VAL A 609 48.99 19.48 -42.84
N ALA A 610 48.19 18.43 -42.90
CA ALA A 610 48.41 17.20 -42.16
C ALA A 610 49.32 16.26 -42.94
N TRP A 611 50.26 15.63 -42.23
CA TRP A 611 51.25 14.69 -42.78
C TRP A 611 51.21 13.38 -42.01
N LYS A 612 51.48 12.28 -42.70
CA LYS A 612 51.54 10.93 -42.14
C LYS A 612 52.79 10.19 -42.62
N VAL A 613 53.41 9.43 -41.73
CA VAL A 613 54.47 8.49 -42.11
C VAL A 613 53.85 7.23 -42.69
N THR A 614 54.22 6.87 -43.91
CA THR A 614 53.71 5.66 -44.57
C THR A 614 54.16 4.41 -43.81
N GLY A 615 53.21 3.70 -43.21
CA GLY A 615 53.45 2.45 -42.47
C GLY A 615 53.90 2.62 -41.01
N ALA A 616 53.87 3.83 -40.45
CA ALA A 616 54.13 4.06 -39.03
C ALA A 616 53.04 4.95 -38.40
N ASP A 617 52.81 4.77 -37.10
CA ASP A 617 51.87 5.55 -36.32
C ASP A 617 52.44 6.93 -35.95
N GLN A 618 52.67 7.76 -36.97
CA GLN A 618 53.25 9.09 -36.82
C GLN A 618 52.61 10.08 -37.77
N TYR A 619 52.10 11.17 -37.19
CA TYR A 619 51.44 12.28 -37.84
C TYR A 619 52.12 13.59 -37.48
N ASN A 620 51.91 14.61 -38.30
CA ASN A 620 52.50 15.92 -38.10
C ASN A 620 51.62 17.00 -38.74
N ILE A 621 51.46 18.15 -38.06
CA ILE A 621 50.61 19.25 -38.54
C ILE A 621 51.50 20.45 -38.82
N TRP A 622 51.55 20.87 -40.08
CA TRP A 622 52.29 22.03 -40.51
C TRP A 622 51.37 23.25 -40.52
N ASN A 623 51.80 24.32 -39.85
CA ASN A 623 51.24 25.65 -40.06
C ASN A 623 51.95 26.30 -41.25
N VAL A 624 51.15 26.74 -42.22
CA VAL A 624 51.59 27.26 -43.51
C VAL A 624 51.04 28.67 -43.68
N ASP A 625 51.84 29.61 -44.19
CA ASP A 625 51.37 30.98 -44.43
C ASP A 625 50.43 31.08 -45.64
N GLY A 626 49.81 32.24 -45.85
CA GLY A 626 48.93 32.47 -46.99
C GLY A 626 49.58 32.36 -48.38
N SER A 627 50.92 32.29 -48.46
CA SER A 627 51.68 32.07 -49.70
C SER A 627 52.12 30.61 -49.89
N GLY A 628 51.77 29.71 -48.97
CA GLY A 628 52.10 28.30 -49.04
C GLY A 628 53.41 27.90 -48.35
N ASN A 629 54.13 28.81 -47.67
CA ASN A 629 55.38 28.46 -46.98
C ASN A 629 55.14 27.86 -45.60
N PHE A 630 55.85 26.76 -45.29
CA PHE A 630 55.96 26.21 -43.94
C PHE A 630 56.49 27.28 -42.96
N VAL A 631 55.75 27.48 -41.87
CA VAL A 631 56.09 28.42 -40.79
C VAL A 631 56.55 27.67 -39.55
N SER A 632 55.78 26.67 -39.10
CA SER A 632 56.06 25.95 -37.86
C SER A 632 55.35 24.60 -37.79
N ASN A 633 55.84 23.70 -36.93
CA ASN A 633 55.12 22.53 -36.45
C ASN A 633 55.10 22.59 -34.92
N THR A 634 54.07 23.22 -34.36
CA THR A 634 53.94 23.41 -32.91
C THR A 634 53.44 22.18 -32.16
N LEU A 635 52.84 21.20 -32.85
CA LEU A 635 52.28 19.99 -32.24
C LEU A 635 53.26 18.80 -32.18
N GLY A 636 54.38 18.88 -32.91
CA GLY A 636 55.40 17.83 -32.89
C GLY A 636 54.97 16.60 -33.69
N ASN A 637 55.54 15.43 -33.35
CA ASN A 637 55.10 14.15 -33.91
C ASN A 637 53.96 13.62 -33.05
N LEU A 638 52.84 13.31 -33.68
CA LEU A 638 51.61 12.84 -33.04
C LEU A 638 51.41 11.36 -33.38
N SER A 639 50.83 10.59 -32.46
CA SER A 639 50.29 9.26 -32.77
C SER A 639 48.84 9.38 -33.24
N SER A 640 48.31 8.33 -33.87
CA SER A 640 46.89 8.21 -34.24
C SER A 640 45.96 8.47 -33.05
N SER A 641 46.33 8.02 -31.86
CA SER A 641 45.57 8.22 -30.62
C SER A 641 45.77 9.59 -29.94
N SER A 642 46.51 10.52 -30.54
CA SER A 642 46.78 11.80 -29.89
C SER A 642 45.53 12.67 -29.87
N SER A 643 45.10 13.13 -28.69
CA SER A 643 43.99 14.09 -28.56
C SER A 643 44.27 15.43 -29.26
N ALA A 644 45.54 15.79 -29.47
CA ALA A 644 45.93 16.93 -30.29
C ALA A 644 45.74 16.67 -31.80
N LEU A 645 45.93 15.42 -32.26
CA LEU A 645 45.59 15.02 -33.62
C LEU A 645 44.06 14.97 -33.79
N GLN A 646 43.37 14.33 -32.86
CA GLN A 646 41.93 14.20 -32.90
C GLN A 646 41.23 15.57 -32.79
N SER A 647 41.67 16.48 -31.91
CA SER A 647 41.07 17.83 -31.87
C SER A 647 41.26 18.62 -33.17
N ILE A 648 42.38 18.43 -33.88
CA ILE A 648 42.62 19.10 -35.15
C ILE A 648 41.78 18.50 -36.30
N GLU A 649 41.29 17.26 -36.19
CA GLU A 649 40.42 16.64 -37.20
C GLU A 649 39.15 17.45 -37.45
N THR A 650 38.61 18.13 -36.43
CA THR A 650 37.49 19.08 -36.60
C THR A 650 37.84 20.25 -37.53
N THR A 651 39.12 20.64 -37.58
CA THR A 651 39.61 21.67 -38.50
C THR A 651 39.75 21.12 -39.91
N PHE A 652 40.20 19.86 -40.06
CA PHE A 652 40.35 19.16 -41.34
C PHE A 652 39.04 18.60 -41.90
N HIS A 653 37.97 18.58 -41.10
CA HIS A 653 36.71 17.89 -41.40
C HIS A 653 36.93 16.43 -41.86
N GLN A 654 38.01 15.81 -41.38
CA GLN A 654 38.51 14.51 -41.81
C GLN A 654 38.98 13.72 -40.60
N ASP A 655 38.65 12.45 -40.59
CA ASP A 655 39.23 11.43 -39.74
C ASP A 655 40.67 11.15 -40.24
N LEU A 656 41.65 11.84 -39.65
CA LEU A 656 43.04 11.79 -40.10
C LEU A 656 43.70 10.49 -39.67
N ASN A 657 43.31 9.98 -38.51
CA ASN A 657 43.90 8.80 -37.91
C ASN A 657 43.26 7.48 -38.43
N GLY A 658 42.08 7.56 -39.06
CA GLY A 658 41.32 6.45 -39.61
C GLY A 658 40.49 5.69 -38.55
N ASP A 659 40.13 6.33 -37.44
CA ASP A 659 39.39 5.71 -36.32
C ASP A 659 37.85 5.71 -36.49
N GLY A 660 37.36 6.27 -37.59
CA GLY A 660 35.95 6.36 -37.95
C GLY A 660 35.25 7.62 -37.42
N THR A 661 35.96 8.52 -36.74
CA THR A 661 35.38 9.75 -36.17
C THR A 661 36.17 11.00 -36.57
N ILE A 662 35.47 12.13 -36.73
CA ILE A 662 36.09 13.44 -36.98
C ILE A 662 36.07 14.23 -35.68
N GLY A 663 37.25 14.57 -35.16
CA GLY A 663 37.39 15.27 -33.90
C GLY A 663 37.89 14.32 -32.82
N ILE A 664 38.10 14.84 -31.59
CA ILE A 664 38.13 13.93 -30.42
C ILE A 664 36.83 13.15 -30.49
N PRO A 665 36.87 11.81 -30.62
CA PRO A 665 35.68 11.00 -30.86
C PRO A 665 34.57 11.45 -29.90
N VAL A 666 33.61 12.21 -30.41
CA VAL A 666 32.38 12.54 -29.67
C VAL A 666 31.38 11.46 -30.01
N SER A 667 31.79 10.20 -29.84
CA SER A 667 30.87 9.11 -29.96
C SER A 667 30.08 9.08 -28.65
N ALA A 668 28.85 9.61 -28.73
CA ALA A 668 27.69 8.81 -28.39
C ALA A 668 27.99 7.38 -28.85
N SER A 669 28.52 6.60 -27.93
CA SER A 669 29.21 5.38 -28.27
C SER A 669 28.21 4.40 -28.83
N SER A 670 28.45 3.95 -30.06
CA SER A 670 28.16 2.56 -30.49
C SER A 670 29.03 1.56 -29.70
N GLY A 671 29.31 1.87 -28.44
CA GLY A 671 29.92 0.97 -27.51
C GLY A 671 28.81 0.16 -26.88
N THR A 672 29.10 -1.10 -26.56
CA THR A 672 28.18 -1.85 -25.73
C THR A 672 28.11 -1.12 -24.40
N THR A 673 26.97 -0.49 -24.12
CA THR A 673 26.65 -0.04 -22.78
C THR A 673 26.68 -1.28 -21.91
N ILE A 674 27.72 -1.39 -21.10
CA ILE A 674 27.85 -2.48 -20.13
C ILE A 674 26.81 -2.25 -19.03
N GLU A 675 26.57 -0.98 -18.71
CA GLU A 675 25.77 -0.56 -17.58
C GLU A 675 25.29 0.90 -17.77
N ALA A 676 24.04 1.20 -17.38
CA ALA A 676 23.38 2.50 -17.62
C ALA A 676 22.50 2.97 -16.44
N TYR A 677 22.67 2.36 -15.29
CA TYR A 677 21.95 2.71 -14.07
C TYR A 677 22.60 3.96 -13.43
N GLY A 678 21.80 4.69 -12.65
CA GLY A 678 22.22 5.94 -11.99
C GLY A 678 22.76 7.04 -12.91
N SER A 679 23.85 7.69 -12.51
CA SER A 679 24.28 8.98 -13.06
C SER A 679 25.32 8.87 -14.18
N THR A 680 25.98 7.72 -14.27
CA THR A 680 27.08 7.47 -15.22
C THR A 680 26.93 6.09 -15.85
N ALA A 681 26.87 6.02 -17.17
CA ALA A 681 26.90 4.78 -17.93
C ALA A 681 28.35 4.31 -18.17
N LEU A 682 28.63 3.04 -17.87
CA LEU A 682 29.86 2.38 -18.29
C LEU A 682 29.69 1.90 -19.72
N VAL A 683 30.49 2.46 -20.62
CA VAL A 683 30.42 2.10 -22.03
C VAL A 683 31.75 1.57 -22.53
N GLN A 684 31.75 0.36 -23.07
CA GLN A 684 32.92 -0.17 -23.77
C GLN A 684 32.85 0.24 -25.23
N SER A 685 33.76 1.13 -25.66
CA SER A 685 33.90 1.52 -27.06
C SER A 685 35.22 0.97 -27.61
N GLY A 686 35.14 0.06 -28.58
CA GLY A 686 36.29 -0.74 -29.02
C GLY A 686 36.80 -1.64 -27.90
N ASN A 687 38.11 -1.55 -27.61
CA ASN A 687 38.67 -2.23 -26.44
C ASN A 687 38.64 -1.36 -25.18
N ASN A 688 38.33 -0.08 -25.25
CA ASN A 688 38.51 0.83 -24.10
C ASN A 688 37.18 1.04 -23.36
N TYR A 689 37.25 1.47 -22.10
CA TYR A 689 36.07 1.71 -21.25
C TYR A 689 35.92 3.20 -20.95
N PHE A 690 34.69 3.72 -21.02
CA PHE A 690 34.34 5.13 -20.84
C PHE A 690 33.29 5.31 -19.75
N LEU A 691 33.36 6.41 -19.00
CA LEU A 691 32.53 6.72 -17.83
C LEU A 691 31.55 7.88 -18.16
N ASN A 692 30.54 7.63 -18.99
CA ASN A 692 29.72 8.69 -19.62
C ASN A 692 28.51 9.11 -18.76
N PRO A 693 28.13 10.39 -18.66
CA PRO A 693 26.90 10.79 -17.97
C PRO A 693 25.63 10.20 -18.63
N THR A 694 24.70 9.66 -17.82
CA THR A 694 23.42 9.10 -18.33
C THR A 694 22.47 10.15 -18.90
N ALA A 695 22.61 11.41 -18.46
CA ALA A 695 21.88 12.56 -19.00
C ALA A 695 22.39 13.04 -20.39
N GLY A 696 23.38 12.35 -20.96
CA GLY A 696 24.01 12.69 -22.24
C GLY A 696 25.31 13.49 -22.09
N GLY A 697 26.23 13.30 -23.04
CA GLY A 697 27.59 13.88 -23.05
C GLY A 697 28.68 12.82 -22.95
N SER A 698 29.95 13.24 -23.06
CA SER A 698 31.13 12.36 -22.93
C SER A 698 31.79 12.54 -21.57
N GLY A 699 31.97 11.45 -20.82
CA GLY A 699 32.80 11.44 -19.62
C GLY A 699 34.22 10.93 -19.91
N PRO A 700 35.09 10.83 -18.88
CA PRO A 700 36.48 10.44 -19.10
C PRO A 700 36.62 8.96 -19.47
N GLU A 701 37.71 8.64 -20.16
CA GLU A 701 38.14 7.27 -20.39
C GLU A 701 38.71 6.66 -19.10
N LEU A 702 38.46 5.38 -18.85
CA LEU A 702 39.06 4.68 -17.71
C LEU A 702 40.53 4.41 -18.00
N LEU A 703 41.42 4.95 -17.17
CA LEU A 703 42.87 4.88 -17.31
C LEU A 703 43.49 4.16 -16.10
N PHE A 704 44.59 3.44 -16.33
CA PHE A 704 45.43 2.84 -15.28
C PHE A 704 46.87 3.31 -15.48
N HIS A 705 47.41 4.06 -14.51
CA HIS A 705 48.71 4.76 -14.63
C HIS A 705 48.83 5.68 -15.88
N GLY A 706 47.77 6.42 -16.22
CA GLY A 706 47.79 7.36 -17.35
C GLY A 706 47.63 6.71 -18.72
N SER A 707 47.45 5.39 -18.80
CA SER A 707 47.20 4.65 -20.04
C SER A 707 45.78 4.08 -20.07
N PRO A 708 45.09 4.07 -21.23
CA PRO A 708 43.74 3.51 -21.35
C PRO A 708 43.64 2.07 -20.86
N VAL A 709 42.57 1.79 -20.12
CA VAL A 709 42.22 0.44 -19.71
C VAL A 709 41.50 -0.25 -20.84
N VAL A 710 42.03 -1.39 -21.28
CA VAL A 710 41.53 -2.12 -22.46
C VAL A 710 40.97 -3.50 -22.12
N SER A 711 40.03 -3.99 -22.93
CA SER A 711 39.34 -5.27 -22.76
C SER A 711 40.34 -6.42 -22.84
N GLY A 712 40.32 -7.30 -21.83
CA GLY A 712 41.28 -8.39 -21.67
C GLY A 712 42.66 -7.97 -21.13
N GLN A 713 42.93 -6.69 -20.84
CA GLN A 713 44.20 -6.23 -20.25
C GLN A 713 44.50 -6.93 -18.92
N PHE A 714 43.48 -7.05 -18.08
CA PHE A 714 43.54 -7.80 -16.84
C PHE A 714 42.92 -9.16 -17.09
N SER A 715 43.77 -10.17 -17.31
CA SER A 715 43.36 -11.52 -17.68
C SER A 715 42.27 -12.05 -16.74
N GLY A 716 41.06 -12.21 -17.29
CA GLY A 716 39.90 -12.72 -16.57
C GLY A 716 39.13 -11.67 -15.76
N TRP A 717 39.40 -10.37 -15.86
CA TRP A 717 38.66 -9.30 -15.17
C TRP A 717 37.96 -8.37 -16.16
N MET A 718 36.71 -8.01 -15.87
CA MET A 718 35.90 -7.10 -16.66
C MET A 718 35.22 -6.05 -15.76
N PRO A 719 35.15 -4.77 -16.17
CA PRO A 719 34.35 -3.80 -15.45
C PRO A 719 32.87 -4.05 -15.71
N ILE A 720 32.03 -3.86 -14.69
CA ILE A 720 30.60 -4.20 -14.71
C ILE A 720 29.68 -3.03 -14.33
N GLY A 721 30.23 -1.91 -13.83
CA GLY A 721 29.48 -0.68 -13.56
C GLY A 721 30.35 0.50 -13.18
N VAL A 722 29.86 1.72 -13.34
CA VAL A 722 30.56 2.97 -12.96
C VAL A 722 29.60 3.98 -12.34
N GLU A 723 30.04 4.74 -11.34
CA GLU A 723 29.29 5.91 -10.88
C GLU A 723 30.16 7.11 -10.53
N GLN A 724 29.63 8.30 -10.82
CA GLN A 724 30.26 9.55 -10.46
C GLN A 724 30.10 9.80 -8.95
N ILE A 725 31.21 10.13 -8.29
CA ILE A 725 31.25 10.51 -6.88
C ILE A 725 31.90 11.89 -6.72
N SER A 726 31.77 12.49 -5.54
CA SER A 726 32.43 13.76 -5.24
C SER A 726 33.95 13.64 -5.36
N GLY A 727 34.52 14.16 -6.45
CA GLY A 727 35.97 14.18 -6.72
C GLY A 727 36.46 13.16 -7.75
N GLY A 728 35.58 12.35 -8.36
CA GLY A 728 35.96 11.36 -9.36
C GLY A 728 34.86 10.34 -9.67
N TYR A 729 35.24 9.08 -9.84
CA TYR A 729 34.34 7.97 -10.15
C TYR A 729 34.70 6.73 -9.32
N VAL A 730 33.75 5.83 -9.17
CA VAL A 730 34.00 4.45 -8.72
C VAL A 730 33.69 3.50 -9.85
N VAL A 731 34.51 2.46 -10.03
CA VAL A 731 34.32 1.43 -11.07
C VAL A 731 34.33 0.05 -10.46
N ALA A 732 33.26 -0.72 -10.68
CA ALA A 732 33.13 -2.10 -10.22
C ALA A 732 33.69 -3.07 -11.27
N TRP A 733 34.43 -4.08 -10.82
CA TRP A 733 35.07 -5.12 -11.63
C TRP A 733 34.68 -6.50 -11.16
N LYS A 734 34.49 -7.46 -12.09
CA LYS A 734 34.20 -8.87 -11.82
C LYS A 734 35.17 -9.79 -12.56
N ALA A 735 35.62 -10.84 -11.89
CA ALA A 735 36.44 -11.87 -12.49
C ALA A 735 35.58 -12.94 -13.19
N ALA A 736 35.87 -13.23 -14.45
CA ALA A 736 35.18 -14.22 -15.25
C ALA A 736 35.41 -15.64 -14.71
N GLY A 737 34.33 -16.33 -14.35
CA GLY A 737 34.35 -17.73 -13.91
C GLY A 737 34.80 -17.94 -12.46
N THR A 738 34.99 -16.88 -11.68
CA THR A 738 35.32 -16.95 -10.24
C THR A 738 34.44 -15.99 -9.43
N ASP A 739 34.28 -16.26 -8.13
CA ASP A 739 33.56 -15.39 -7.21
C ASP A 739 34.48 -14.27 -6.68
N GLN A 740 34.89 -13.36 -7.56
CA GLN A 740 35.79 -12.27 -7.20
C GLN A 740 35.40 -10.93 -7.85
N TYR A 741 35.41 -9.88 -7.05
CA TYR A 741 35.07 -8.50 -7.43
C TYR A 741 36.13 -7.51 -6.96
N ASN A 742 36.20 -6.32 -7.56
CA ASN A 742 37.10 -5.24 -7.17
C ASN A 742 36.42 -3.88 -7.40
N ILE A 743 36.68 -2.91 -6.54
CA ILE A 743 36.18 -1.53 -6.70
C ILE A 743 37.37 -0.59 -6.84
N TRP A 744 37.42 0.13 -7.95
CA TRP A 744 38.45 1.12 -8.21
C TRP A 744 37.93 2.51 -7.91
N ASN A 745 38.69 3.28 -7.14
CA ASN A 745 38.52 4.72 -7.04
C ASN A 745 39.31 5.36 -8.18
N VAL A 746 38.61 6.17 -8.95
CA VAL A 746 39.10 6.80 -10.17
C VAL A 746 38.97 8.31 -10.00
N ASP A 747 39.97 9.08 -10.41
CA ASP A 747 39.91 10.54 -10.31
C ASP A 747 38.98 11.15 -11.37
N GLY A 748 38.72 12.46 -11.28
CA GLY A 748 37.87 13.16 -12.25
C GLY A 748 38.35 13.15 -13.70
N SER A 749 39.59 12.71 -13.96
CA SER A 749 40.15 12.53 -15.32
C SER A 749 40.14 11.06 -15.77
N GLY A 750 39.53 10.15 -15.00
CA GLY A 750 39.43 8.74 -15.36
C GLY A 750 40.62 7.89 -14.93
N ASN A 751 41.64 8.43 -14.24
CA ASN A 751 42.78 7.63 -13.79
C ASN A 751 42.50 6.86 -12.50
N PHE A 752 42.87 5.57 -12.50
CA PHE A 752 42.94 4.76 -11.30
C PHE A 752 43.80 5.47 -10.23
N ALA A 753 43.16 5.82 -9.12
CA ALA A 753 43.80 6.43 -7.98
C ALA A 753 44.12 5.39 -6.91
N SER A 754 43.17 4.52 -6.58
CA SER A 754 43.35 3.48 -5.55
C SER A 754 42.34 2.36 -5.66
N ASN A 755 42.65 1.21 -5.05
CA ASN A 755 41.72 0.14 -4.74
C ASN A 755 41.80 -0.11 -3.24
N THR A 756 40.98 0.60 -2.47
CA THR A 756 41.02 0.57 -1.01
C THR A 756 40.30 -0.63 -0.40
N LEU A 757 39.43 -1.30 -1.16
CA LEU A 757 38.62 -2.42 -0.69
C LEU A 757 39.25 -3.80 -0.98
N GLY A 758 40.20 -3.88 -1.91
CA GLY A 758 40.86 -5.13 -2.29
C GLY A 758 39.93 -6.11 -3.01
N ASN A 759 40.35 -7.38 -3.12
CA ASN A 759 39.52 -8.42 -3.74
C ASN A 759 38.32 -8.77 -2.86
N LEU A 760 37.12 -8.61 -3.39
CA LEU A 760 35.84 -8.90 -2.75
C LEU A 760 35.23 -10.19 -3.32
N THR A 761 34.25 -10.77 -2.63
CA THR A 761 33.43 -11.91 -3.10
C THR A 761 31.97 -11.46 -3.25
N SER A 762 31.13 -12.24 -3.92
CA SER A 762 29.69 -11.96 -4.07
C SER A 762 28.99 -11.75 -2.73
N THR A 763 29.45 -12.41 -1.67
CA THR A 763 28.91 -12.31 -0.31
C THR A 763 29.56 -11.21 0.55
N SER A 764 30.44 -10.38 -0.01
CA SER A 764 31.14 -9.35 0.75
C SER A 764 30.25 -8.15 1.03
N ASN A 765 30.02 -7.83 2.32
CA ASN A 765 29.28 -6.62 2.72
C ASN A 765 29.86 -5.33 2.12
N ALA A 766 31.16 -5.29 1.82
CA ALA A 766 31.79 -4.13 1.18
C ALA A 766 31.49 -4.04 -0.33
N LEU A 767 31.28 -5.17 -1.01
CA LEU A 767 30.78 -5.18 -2.39
C LEU A 767 29.32 -4.75 -2.39
N GLN A 768 28.54 -5.35 -1.51
CA GLN A 768 27.11 -5.12 -1.44
C GLN A 768 26.79 -3.70 -0.93
N SER A 769 27.58 -3.09 -0.03
CA SER A 769 27.36 -1.68 0.32
C SER A 769 27.58 -0.75 -0.87
N MET A 770 28.49 -1.11 -1.77
CA MET A 770 28.76 -0.34 -2.99
C MET A 770 27.63 -0.46 -4.02
N GLU A 771 26.81 -1.51 -4.00
CA GLU A 771 25.65 -1.66 -4.89
C GLU A 771 24.66 -0.49 -4.79
N THR A 772 24.50 0.10 -3.60
CA THR A 772 23.71 1.33 -3.43
C THR A 772 24.31 2.53 -4.15
N THR A 773 25.64 2.60 -4.23
CA THR A 773 26.34 3.65 -4.98
C THR A 773 26.15 3.43 -6.47
N PHE A 774 26.29 2.18 -6.95
CA PHE A 774 26.13 1.76 -8.35
C PHE A 774 24.68 1.63 -8.83
N HIS A 775 23.70 1.75 -7.94
CA HIS A 775 22.28 1.51 -8.19
C HIS A 775 21.99 0.15 -8.85
N GLN A 776 22.78 -0.88 -8.50
CA GLN A 776 22.78 -2.18 -9.17
C GLN A 776 23.09 -3.34 -8.22
N ASP A 777 22.44 -4.47 -8.47
CA ASP A 777 22.75 -5.77 -7.85
C ASP A 777 23.98 -6.37 -8.55
N LEU A 778 25.17 -6.04 -8.05
CA LEU A 778 26.44 -6.41 -8.68
C LEU A 778 26.72 -7.91 -8.54
N ASN A 779 26.26 -8.52 -7.45
CA ASN A 779 26.50 -9.91 -7.14
C ASN A 779 25.43 -10.87 -7.70
N GLY A 780 24.27 -10.34 -8.10
CA GLY A 780 23.17 -11.05 -8.75
C GLY A 780 22.28 -11.84 -7.78
N ASP A 781 22.13 -11.41 -6.53
CA ASP A 781 21.32 -12.10 -5.51
C ASP A 781 19.87 -11.61 -5.36
N GLY A 782 19.46 -10.68 -6.22
CA GLY A 782 18.11 -10.12 -6.28
C GLY A 782 17.91 -8.89 -5.39
N THR A 783 18.97 -8.36 -4.77
CA THR A 783 18.89 -7.15 -3.93
C THR A 783 19.97 -6.13 -4.31
N ILE A 784 19.65 -4.83 -4.19
CA ILE A 784 20.62 -3.74 -4.37
C ILE A 784 21.03 -3.25 -2.99
N GLY A 785 22.31 -3.38 -2.65
CA GLY A 785 22.82 -3.08 -1.33
C GLY A 785 23.23 -4.38 -0.64
N VAL A 786 23.83 -4.29 0.57
CA VAL A 786 23.94 -5.48 1.45
C VAL A 786 22.58 -6.18 1.40
N PRO A 787 22.46 -7.40 0.83
CA PRO A 787 21.29 -8.25 0.91
C PRO A 787 21.22 -8.44 2.38
N VAL A 788 20.35 -7.64 2.98
CA VAL A 788 20.14 -7.84 4.36
C VAL A 788 19.18 -8.98 4.33
N SER A 789 19.80 -10.16 4.39
CA SER A 789 19.17 -11.36 4.88
C SER A 789 18.38 -10.84 6.07
N VAL A 790 17.07 -10.68 5.88
CA VAL A 790 16.15 -10.55 6.99
C VAL A 790 16.52 -11.77 7.78
N PRO A 791 17.20 -11.62 8.91
CA PRO A 791 17.57 -12.82 9.60
C PRO A 791 16.24 -13.50 9.92
N SER A 792 16.14 -14.81 9.76
CA SER A 792 14.97 -15.54 10.22
C SER A 792 14.89 -15.35 11.74
N GLY A 793 14.23 -14.27 12.14
CA GLY A 793 14.18 -13.73 13.47
C GLY A 793 12.73 -13.60 13.86
N THR A 794 12.48 -13.64 15.16
CA THR A 794 11.13 -13.40 15.65
C THR A 794 10.87 -11.91 15.59
N THR A 795 9.94 -11.48 14.74
CA THR A 795 9.39 -10.13 14.79
C THR A 795 8.78 -9.92 16.17
N ILE A 796 9.33 -8.96 16.92
CA ILE A 796 8.80 -8.55 18.22
C ILE A 796 7.62 -7.62 18.01
N GLU A 797 7.73 -6.73 17.02
CA GLU A 797 6.80 -5.65 16.75
C GLU A 797 6.97 -5.18 15.29
N ALA A 798 5.89 -4.75 14.63
CA ALA A 798 5.86 -4.37 13.21
C ALA A 798 4.79 -3.31 12.88
N PHE A 799 4.40 -2.51 13.86
CA PHE A 799 3.52 -1.37 13.68
C PHE A 799 4.31 -0.17 13.12
N GLY A 800 3.60 0.68 12.39
CA GLY A 800 4.16 1.88 11.74
C GLY A 800 5.31 1.62 10.77
N SER A 801 6.39 2.41 10.84
CA SER A 801 7.43 2.47 9.79
C SER A 801 8.60 1.51 10.00
N THR A 802 8.75 0.98 11.21
CA THR A 802 9.87 0.15 11.65
C THR A 802 9.38 -1.07 12.41
N ALA A 803 9.77 -2.27 11.98
CA ALA A 803 9.63 -3.51 12.70
C ALA A 803 10.85 -3.80 13.58
N LEU A 804 10.64 -4.02 14.88
CA LEU A 804 11.65 -4.57 15.78
C LEU A 804 11.74 -6.09 15.62
N VAL A 805 12.90 -6.59 15.20
CA VAL A 805 13.12 -8.03 14.92
C VAL A 805 14.24 -8.56 15.80
N GLN A 806 14.00 -9.65 16.53
CA GLN A 806 15.06 -10.38 17.22
C GLN A 806 15.62 -11.48 16.32
N SER A 807 16.90 -11.38 15.99
CA SER A 807 17.64 -12.38 15.23
C SER A 807 18.76 -13.00 16.05
N GLY A 808 18.69 -14.31 16.26
CA GLY A 808 19.58 -14.98 17.19
C GLY A 808 19.47 -14.35 18.58
N ASN A 809 20.60 -13.81 19.08
CA ASN A 809 20.61 -13.08 20.34
C ASN A 809 20.49 -11.56 20.17
N ASN A 810 20.47 -10.99 18.96
CA ASN A 810 20.54 -9.53 18.81
C ASN A 810 19.22 -8.94 18.29
N TYR A 811 19.04 -7.63 18.42
CA TYR A 811 17.83 -6.92 18.00
C TYR A 811 18.11 -5.97 16.83
N PHE A 812 17.18 -5.90 15.88
CA PHE A 812 17.29 -5.12 14.64
C PHE A 812 16.04 -4.26 14.46
N MET A 813 16.19 -3.04 13.93
CA MET A 813 15.10 -2.09 13.69
C MET A 813 14.89 -1.95 12.17
N ASN A 814 14.04 -2.79 11.58
CA ASN A 814 13.89 -2.95 10.13
C ASN A 814 12.74 -2.14 9.55
N PRO A 815 12.82 -1.54 8.35
CA PRO A 815 11.66 -0.89 7.73
C PRO A 815 10.51 -1.88 7.47
N THR A 816 9.26 -1.49 7.77
CA THR A 816 8.08 -2.33 7.52
C THR A 816 7.76 -2.48 6.03
N ALA A 817 8.17 -1.53 5.19
CA ALA A 817 8.06 -1.60 3.73
C ALA A 817 9.06 -2.58 3.07
N GLY A 818 9.87 -3.28 3.88
CA GLY A 818 10.89 -4.23 3.43
C GLY A 818 12.32 -3.65 3.48
N GLY A 819 13.30 -4.54 3.61
CA GLY A 819 14.72 -4.22 3.84
C GLY A 819 15.16 -4.53 5.28
N THR A 820 16.32 -4.01 5.70
CA THR A 820 16.65 -3.98 7.13
C THR A 820 17.17 -2.61 7.53
N GLY A 821 17.07 -2.34 8.82
CA GLY A 821 17.68 -1.18 9.42
C GLY A 821 18.68 -1.61 10.48
N PRO A 822 19.17 -0.67 11.30
CA PRO A 822 20.36 -0.90 12.09
C PRO A 822 20.14 -1.91 13.22
N GLU A 823 21.21 -2.63 13.57
CA GLU A 823 21.28 -3.43 14.79
C GLU A 823 21.27 -2.50 16.01
N LEU A 824 20.53 -2.86 17.06
CA LEU A 824 20.50 -2.10 18.29
C LEU A 824 21.83 -2.28 19.05
N LEU A 825 22.57 -1.19 19.23
CA LEU A 825 23.88 -1.16 19.87
C LEU A 825 23.84 -0.36 21.18
N PHE A 826 24.64 -0.78 22.16
CA PHE A 826 24.91 -0.04 23.39
C PHE A 826 26.42 0.12 23.56
N ASN A 827 26.91 1.36 23.59
CA ASN A 827 28.35 1.71 23.56
C ASN A 827 29.10 1.07 22.37
N GLY A 828 28.49 1.05 21.18
CA GLY A 828 29.13 0.50 19.97
C GLY A 828 29.18 -1.03 19.91
N SER A 829 28.55 -1.74 20.87
CA SER A 829 28.46 -3.21 20.88
C SER A 829 27.01 -3.67 20.72
N PRO A 830 26.73 -4.77 20.01
CA PRO A 830 25.38 -5.30 19.83
C PRO A 830 24.67 -5.58 21.15
N VAL A 831 23.40 -5.19 21.23
CA VAL A 831 22.54 -5.49 22.37
C VAL A 831 22.02 -6.91 22.26
N ALA A 832 22.46 -7.77 23.17
CA ALA A 832 22.07 -9.18 23.20
C ALA A 832 20.85 -9.44 24.10
N ALA A 833 20.05 -10.45 23.76
CA ALA A 833 18.91 -10.92 24.52
C ALA A 833 19.38 -11.41 25.90
N GLY A 834 18.79 -10.85 26.95
CA GLY A 834 19.21 -11.11 28.33
C GLY A 834 20.44 -10.34 28.80
N GLN A 835 21.06 -9.47 27.98
CA GLN A 835 22.18 -8.61 28.40
C GLN A 835 21.78 -7.69 29.55
N PHE A 836 20.57 -7.11 29.47
CA PHE A 836 19.99 -6.31 30.53
C PHE A 836 19.00 -7.17 31.30
N SER A 837 19.43 -7.70 32.44
CA SER A 837 18.63 -8.62 33.27
C SER A 837 17.24 -8.04 33.55
N GLY A 838 16.20 -8.77 33.13
CA GLY A 838 14.79 -8.41 33.31
C GLY A 838 14.20 -7.46 32.26
N TRP A 839 15.01 -6.82 31.41
CA TRP A 839 14.55 -5.89 30.39
C TRP A 839 14.42 -6.55 29.01
N LYS A 840 13.30 -6.26 28.33
CA LYS A 840 13.07 -6.65 26.94
C LYS A 840 12.64 -5.46 26.11
N PRO A 841 13.15 -5.30 24.87
CA PRO A 841 12.62 -4.31 23.95
C PRO A 841 11.25 -4.79 23.44
N ILE A 842 10.33 -3.86 23.24
CA ILE A 842 8.91 -4.14 22.92
C ILE A 842 8.38 -3.37 21.71
N GLY A 843 9.18 -2.46 21.15
CA GLY A 843 8.85 -1.72 19.93
C GLY A 843 10.01 -0.81 19.50
N ALA A 844 10.07 -0.48 18.21
CA ALA A 844 11.06 0.45 17.65
C ALA A 844 10.44 1.32 16.57
N GLU A 845 10.75 2.62 16.52
CA GLU A 845 10.29 3.48 15.43
C GLU A 845 11.30 4.47 14.91
N GLN A 846 11.28 4.70 13.60
CA GLN A 846 12.15 5.64 12.92
C GLN A 846 11.71 7.07 13.22
N THR A 847 12.68 7.92 13.52
CA THR A 847 12.49 9.36 13.72
C THR A 847 13.38 10.14 12.76
N SER A 848 13.16 11.46 12.62
CA SER A 848 13.93 12.31 11.70
C SER A 848 15.45 12.37 11.97
N GLY A 849 15.94 11.81 13.08
CA GLY A 849 17.35 11.81 13.46
C GLY A 849 17.92 10.45 13.91
N GLY A 850 17.17 9.35 13.73
CA GLY A 850 17.57 8.02 14.21
C GLY A 850 16.34 7.15 14.51
N TYR A 851 16.34 6.47 15.65
CA TYR A 851 15.27 5.59 16.10
C TYR A 851 14.91 5.84 17.56
N VAL A 852 13.70 5.46 17.95
CA VAL A 852 13.30 5.28 19.35
C VAL A 852 13.04 3.80 19.61
N VAL A 853 13.46 3.27 20.78
CA VAL A 853 13.21 1.88 21.17
C VAL A 853 12.58 1.82 22.55
N ALA A 854 11.40 1.23 22.65
CA ALA A 854 10.70 1.03 23.91
C ALA A 854 11.13 -0.27 24.58
N TRP A 855 11.32 -0.22 25.90
CA TRP A 855 11.76 -1.33 26.74
C TRP A 855 10.81 -1.54 27.91
N LYS A 856 10.57 -2.79 28.30
CA LYS A 856 9.75 -3.20 29.45
C LYS A 856 10.49 -4.19 30.34
N VAL A 857 10.34 -4.04 31.66
CA VAL A 857 10.75 -5.06 32.62
C VAL A 857 9.72 -6.18 32.64
N THR A 858 10.12 -7.43 32.42
CA THR A 858 9.17 -8.54 32.29
C THR A 858 8.43 -8.90 33.58
N THR A 859 8.94 -8.48 34.73
CA THR A 859 8.40 -8.83 36.06
C THR A 859 7.91 -7.61 36.85
N ALA A 860 7.94 -6.41 36.28
CA ALA A 860 7.58 -5.18 36.99
C ALA A 860 6.92 -4.18 36.03
N ASP A 861 6.09 -3.30 36.58
CA ASP A 861 5.53 -2.17 35.84
C ASP A 861 6.59 -1.07 35.66
N GLN A 862 7.54 -1.32 34.76
CA GLN A 862 8.65 -0.42 34.52
C GLN A 862 9.05 -0.42 33.05
N TYR A 863 9.16 0.78 32.49
CA TYR A 863 9.41 1.04 31.08
C TYR A 863 10.56 2.04 30.89
N ASN A 864 11.19 2.00 29.72
CA ASN A 864 12.18 3.00 29.28
C ASN A 864 12.03 3.21 27.78
N VAL A 865 12.38 4.41 27.30
CA VAL A 865 12.48 4.69 25.87
C VAL A 865 13.88 5.19 25.55
N TRP A 866 14.56 4.48 24.67
CA TRP A 866 15.90 4.82 24.24
C TRP A 866 15.84 5.65 22.97
N ASN A 867 16.57 6.76 22.94
CA ASN A 867 16.91 7.46 21.71
C ASN A 867 18.16 6.82 21.13
N VAL A 868 18.07 6.43 19.87
CA VAL A 868 19.07 5.66 19.14
C VAL A 868 19.44 6.44 17.89
N ASP A 869 20.73 6.52 17.53
CA ASP A 869 21.15 7.20 16.31
C ASP A 869 20.81 6.39 15.05
N SER A 870 21.01 6.98 13.87
CA SER A 870 20.75 6.32 12.58
C SER A 870 21.60 5.05 12.35
N SER A 871 22.65 4.84 13.15
CA SER A 871 23.54 3.68 13.10
C SER A 871 23.21 2.64 14.16
N GLY A 872 22.13 2.82 14.93
CA GLY A 872 21.66 1.87 15.94
C GLY A 872 22.27 2.05 17.33
N ASN A 873 23.14 3.04 17.57
CA ASN A 873 23.73 3.24 18.90
C ASN A 873 22.80 3.97 19.85
N PHE A 874 22.66 3.44 21.06
CA PHE A 874 22.07 4.16 22.18
C PHE A 874 22.77 5.52 22.39
N VAL A 875 21.99 6.60 22.32
CA VAL A 875 22.44 7.97 22.55
C VAL A 875 22.02 8.44 23.95
N SER A 876 20.74 8.25 24.30
CA SER A 876 20.20 8.73 25.57
C SER A 876 18.90 8.03 25.97
N ASN A 877 18.57 8.07 27.26
CA ASN A 877 17.22 7.78 27.78
C ASN A 877 16.73 9.06 28.48
N THR A 878 16.10 9.95 27.71
CA THR A 878 15.71 11.28 28.19
C THR A 878 14.45 11.26 29.05
N LEU A 879 13.60 10.23 28.93
CA LEU A 879 12.37 10.08 29.70
C LEU A 879 12.58 9.37 31.05
N GLY A 880 13.73 8.71 31.24
CA GLY A 880 14.02 7.96 32.46
C GLY A 880 13.09 6.77 32.65
N SER A 881 13.01 6.27 33.90
CA SER A 881 12.15 5.13 34.23
C SER A 881 10.69 5.55 34.26
N LEU A 882 9.87 4.88 33.45
CA LEU A 882 8.43 5.11 33.32
C LEU A 882 7.65 3.95 33.95
N THR A 883 6.36 4.16 34.20
CA THR A 883 5.38 3.12 34.58
C THR A 883 4.24 3.12 33.56
N SER A 884 3.41 2.08 33.55
CA SER A 884 2.23 1.96 32.68
C SER A 884 1.31 3.18 32.73
N ALA A 885 1.17 3.82 33.89
CA ALA A 885 0.34 5.02 34.07
C ALA A 885 1.01 6.34 33.66
N SER A 886 2.25 6.32 33.15
CA SER A 886 2.98 7.54 32.81
C SER A 886 2.43 8.19 31.53
N SER A 887 1.96 9.44 31.63
CA SER A 887 1.54 10.23 30.47
C SER A 887 2.66 10.42 29.44
N ALA A 888 3.93 10.37 29.85
CA ALA A 888 5.07 10.40 28.93
C ALA A 888 5.22 9.08 28.16
N LEU A 889 4.92 7.92 28.77
CA LEU A 889 4.88 6.64 28.07
C LEU A 889 3.71 6.63 27.08
N GLN A 890 2.53 7.06 27.54
CA GLN A 890 1.33 7.18 26.72
C GLN A 890 1.52 8.12 25.53
N SER A 891 2.20 9.26 25.71
CA SER A 891 2.52 10.16 24.60
C SER A 891 3.44 9.52 23.55
N MET A 892 4.29 8.57 23.96
CA MET A 892 5.17 7.86 23.03
C MET A 892 4.42 6.78 22.25
N GLU A 893 3.30 6.26 22.73
CA GLU A 893 2.50 5.24 22.01
C GLU A 893 2.07 5.72 20.63
N THR A 894 1.73 7.00 20.46
CA THR A 894 1.44 7.55 19.12
C THR A 894 2.65 7.56 18.20
N THR A 895 3.86 7.62 18.76
CA THR A 895 5.11 7.53 17.98
C THR A 895 5.39 6.10 17.57
N PHE A 896 5.11 5.13 18.46
CA PHE A 896 5.30 3.69 18.23
C PHE A 896 4.13 3.03 17.49
N HIS A 897 3.04 3.75 17.24
CA HIS A 897 1.81 3.23 16.65
C HIS A 897 1.26 1.97 17.37
N GLN A 898 1.57 1.83 18.66
CA GLN A 898 1.20 0.67 19.49
C GLN A 898 0.88 1.09 20.91
N ASP A 899 0.03 0.30 21.56
CA ASP A 899 -0.23 0.37 22.99
C ASP A 899 0.93 -0.29 23.76
N LEU A 900 1.84 0.52 24.33
CA LEU A 900 3.03 0.06 25.03
C LEU A 900 2.71 -0.44 26.44
N ASN A 901 1.76 0.21 27.10
CA ASN A 901 1.42 -0.07 28.49
C ASN A 901 0.38 -1.21 28.63
N GLY A 902 -0.32 -1.57 27.54
CA GLY A 902 -1.35 -2.59 27.49
C GLY A 902 -2.69 -2.12 28.05
N ASP A 903 -2.97 -0.81 28.03
CA ASP A 903 -4.21 -0.22 28.56
C ASP A 903 -5.38 -0.18 27.57
N GLY A 904 -5.16 -0.65 26.35
CA GLY A 904 -6.13 -0.73 25.26
C GLY A 904 -6.26 0.54 24.45
N THR A 905 -5.40 1.55 24.65
CA THR A 905 -5.40 2.81 23.89
C THR A 905 -4.01 3.19 23.41
N ILE A 906 -3.93 3.93 22.29
CA ILE A 906 -2.68 4.53 21.80
C ILE A 906 -2.73 6.02 22.10
N GLY A 907 -1.84 6.52 22.97
CA GLY A 907 -1.73 7.93 23.26
C GLY A 907 -2.19 8.31 24.66
N VAL A 908 -1.97 9.58 25.04
CA VAL A 908 -2.45 10.09 26.33
C VAL A 908 -3.97 10.04 26.35
N ARG A 909 -4.52 9.19 27.21
CA ARG A 909 -5.94 9.18 27.52
C ARG A 909 -6.34 10.60 27.96
N ALA A 910 -7.19 11.27 27.17
CA ALA A 910 -7.87 12.47 27.65
C ALA A 910 -8.54 12.06 28.96
N ALA A 911 -8.24 12.77 30.06
CA ALA A 911 -8.72 12.39 31.38
C ALA A 911 -10.24 12.26 31.34
N ALA A 912 -10.71 11.02 31.18
CA ALA A 912 -12.09 10.67 31.40
C ALA A 912 -12.30 10.93 32.89
N SER A 913 -13.18 11.87 33.21
CA SER A 913 -13.81 11.92 34.52
C SER A 913 -14.34 10.51 34.80
N SER A 914 -13.68 9.81 35.72
CA SER A 914 -13.89 8.39 35.97
C SER A 914 -15.36 8.06 36.21
N PRO A 915 -15.96 7.05 35.54
CA PRO A 915 -17.12 6.37 36.07
C PRO A 915 -16.64 5.45 37.21
N ASN A 916 -17.25 5.62 38.37
CA ASN A 916 -16.89 5.02 39.65
C ASN A 916 -16.68 3.49 39.62
N ALA A 917 -15.59 3.03 40.23
CA ALA A 917 -15.54 1.72 40.87
C ALA A 917 -16.42 1.78 42.13
N PHE A 918 -17.37 0.86 42.24
CA PHE A 918 -18.18 0.65 43.44
C PHE A 918 -17.31 0.11 44.59
N TYR A 919 -17.17 0.89 45.67
CA TYR A 919 -17.04 0.38 47.04
C TYR A 919 -17.98 1.19 47.95
N PHE A 920 -18.58 0.48 48.89
CA PHE A 920 -19.64 0.93 49.80
C PHE A 920 -19.22 2.10 50.73
N GLY A 921 -20.14 3.05 50.95
CA GLY A 921 -20.38 3.68 52.26
C GLY A 921 -19.83 5.09 52.53
N ASP A 922 -20.78 6.02 52.70
CA ASP A 922 -20.83 7.22 53.56
C ASP A 922 -20.04 8.53 53.27
N GLU A 923 -20.87 9.57 53.08
CA GLU A 923 -20.79 11.00 53.44
C GLU A 923 -19.57 11.90 53.07
N ALA A 924 -19.91 13.07 52.51
CA ALA A 924 -19.06 14.24 52.25
C ALA A 924 -18.87 15.13 53.53
N PRO A 925 -18.28 16.36 53.52
CA PRO A 925 -17.60 17.12 52.44
C PRO A 925 -16.32 17.92 52.87
N HIS A 926 -15.77 18.69 51.90
CA HIS A 926 -15.03 19.98 52.00
C HIS A 926 -13.48 20.09 51.89
N ASP A 927 -13.07 20.69 50.76
CA ASP A 927 -12.33 21.98 50.58
C ASP A 927 -10.79 22.07 50.39
N SER A 928 -10.46 22.84 49.33
CA SER A 928 -9.32 23.75 49.11
C SER A 928 -7.91 23.29 48.68
N SER A 929 -7.62 23.56 47.40
CA SER A 929 -6.51 24.39 46.86
C SER A 929 -5.00 24.05 47.03
N HIS A 930 -4.31 24.18 45.89
CA HIS A 930 -2.92 24.69 45.64
C HIS A 930 -1.80 23.73 45.17
N SER A 931 -1.41 23.98 43.91
CA SER A 931 -0.12 23.95 43.17
C SER A 931 1.15 23.24 43.67
N PHE A 932 1.74 22.49 42.73
CA PHE A 932 3.17 22.32 42.36
C PHE A 932 4.26 22.58 43.41
N ASP A 933 5.05 21.56 43.77
CA ASP A 933 6.40 21.33 43.19
C ASP A 933 7.11 20.08 43.78
N ASN A 934 8.04 19.54 42.98
CA ASN A 934 8.99 18.43 43.17
C ASN A 934 9.46 18.06 44.60
N LEU A 935 9.69 16.75 44.85
CA LEU A 935 11.00 16.15 45.20
C LEU A 935 10.94 14.63 45.42
N ALA A 936 12.08 13.99 45.22
CA ALA A 936 12.32 12.58 45.02
C ALA A 936 12.34 11.68 46.28
N SER A 937 12.19 10.38 46.00
CA SER A 937 12.75 9.20 46.71
C SER A 937 12.40 8.99 48.20
N SER A 938 11.80 7.84 48.50
CA SER A 938 12.39 6.74 49.31
C SER A 938 11.32 5.89 50.01
N GLU A 939 11.59 4.59 50.05
CA GLU A 939 11.17 3.62 51.07
C GLU A 939 9.68 3.25 51.21
N VAL A 940 9.36 1.98 50.92
CA VAL A 940 8.27 1.26 51.58
C VAL A 940 8.83 -0.01 52.21
N ARG A 941 8.88 0.00 53.55
CA ARG A 941 8.93 -1.18 54.42
C ARG A 941 7.58 -1.33 55.13
N ASP A 942 7.10 -2.57 55.14
CA ASP A 942 6.23 -3.24 56.11
C ASP A 942 4.96 -2.52 56.61
N TYR A 943 3.80 -3.17 56.43
CA TYR A 943 3.00 -3.61 57.57
C TYR A 943 2.24 -4.92 57.29
N LEU A 944 2.25 -5.73 58.33
CA LEU A 944 1.88 -7.14 58.52
C LEU A 944 0.41 -7.28 58.97
N LEU A 945 -0.22 -8.44 58.71
CA LEU A 945 -1.03 -9.29 59.63
C LEU A 945 -2.09 -10.10 58.85
N HIS A 946 -1.85 -11.39 58.57
CA HIS A 946 -2.04 -12.59 59.42
C HIS A 946 -3.49 -13.11 59.49
N PHE A 947 -3.72 -14.35 59.03
CA PHE A 947 -4.06 -15.55 59.82
C PHE A 947 -4.20 -16.75 58.84
N LEU A 948 -3.19 -17.63 58.74
CA LEU A 948 -3.04 -18.98 59.38
C LEU A 948 -3.97 -20.05 58.77
N GLU A 949 -3.45 -20.94 57.92
CA GLU A 949 -2.71 -22.20 58.21
C GLU A 949 -3.61 -23.41 58.51
N VAL A 950 -3.33 -24.54 57.83
CA VAL A 950 -2.80 -25.83 58.35
C VAL A 950 -2.62 -26.72 57.11
N GLN A 951 -1.40 -26.93 56.59
CA GLN A 951 -0.40 -27.96 56.96
C GLN A 951 -0.91 -29.41 56.71
N HIS A 952 -0.14 -30.40 56.25
CA HIS A 952 1.29 -30.68 56.41
C HIS A 952 1.67 -31.91 55.54
N LEU A 953 2.85 -31.94 54.89
CA LEU A 953 3.99 -32.89 55.06
C LEU A 953 4.27 -33.54 53.69
N GLY A 954 5.50 -33.80 53.23
CA GLY A 954 6.82 -33.71 53.81
C GLY A 954 7.78 -34.45 52.88
N SER A 955 8.65 -33.69 52.22
CA SER A 955 10.07 -33.93 51.92
C SER A 955 10.68 -35.35 51.77
N PHE A 956 11.55 -35.44 50.75
CA PHE A 956 12.94 -35.94 50.72
C PHE A 956 13.31 -37.26 50.01
N PHE A 957 14.25 -37.06 49.06
CA PHE A 957 15.43 -37.83 48.62
C PHE A 957 15.36 -39.22 47.95
N SER A 958 15.96 -39.21 46.75
CA SER A 958 16.91 -40.16 46.15
C SER A 958 16.40 -41.16 45.10
N ALA A 959 17.24 -41.26 44.06
CA ALA A 959 17.24 -42.11 42.86
C ALA A 959 16.33 -41.67 41.71
#